data_AF-A0A3Q9EVI0-F1
#
_entry.id   AF-A0A3Q9EVI0-F1
#
_cell.length_a   1.000
_cell.length_b   1.000
_cell.length_c   1.000
_cell.angle_alpha   90.00
_cell.angle_beta   90.00
_cell.angle_gamma   90.00
#
_symmetry.space_group_name_H-M   'P 1'
#
loop_
_entity.id
_entity.type
_entity.pdbx_description
1 polymer ?
#
loop_
_entity_poly.entity_id
_entity_poly.type
_entity_poly.pdbx_seq_one_letter_code
_entity_poly.pdbx_strand_id
1 'polypeptide(L)'
;MSPRRTHAYKPLSLKRRTWLTVGAVVLSGAGVVTYAMADPSAPTDAEPDGRKPSIHTLKLKDRGSGRRGLAKQETNRFSAVVLTWNDPEAQAKGTPEVRTRDIETGEWSGWQKVTVEPSQADGAEGERAALRGGTESVWTGDSDGIEVRVVNADGTEVGGQPAGMDVKLLDPGTDPEGATTPAAFVAEETTTPATEPPVPADTVTPTETATPTETVTPTDPATPTGSPAPTDTPTVTETPTGSTSPTASPTPTPTSTVPAPRPSTVVKPPVITQAEWGASTDYDGTPEYGTEIKAAVVHHTGVDSDNGLSCAESAARLRTIQQAHISQGYFDIGYNFVVDRCGQIFEGRSGGMDLPVIGAHDAGFNTNTVGISFIGNFEKATPSRAGMDAIARIVAWKFGMYGIDPTGKVTLTSGVDQGYSGNKIPKGTSVTLPRVFGHRDTNSTACPGAGLYPKLSRIAQVAKTPGISHALATSDVNRDGVTDLVTGTPRALTNGGTVTVVPGGLDGPVTASKLTLTQNSTGVPGSHESGDNFGASTAWGDVNGDGYADLAIGAPGEDDTSGNADRGQVTVLYGPALNTGFSYTTSGSVTAAGAKLGSTVAVGDFNGDGKADVFAAGTGKGGNFSARLTGGATATGTLTTATGSVAYLDAATGDFNRDGYADVALNYRDTGGIGRVVRFAGSATGLTKAGVISVKGGRSIAAGDVNGNGYDDIVIGQPVASESGGLSGGQITMVPGTSTGFTTTGMTTIHQDTANVAGGNESGDLFGASVSVGDYNADGFADALTGVPGEDFPRDGVNQSNAGDALLVKGTSTGLTGTGSIRVSQDTSGVPGSAETGDLFGSAVSLTDLSGYGRADLTFGAEGEDGTDGIVLYLPSNSTGLGYTQAVIYSKTTLGTPTDAHLGQTLTP
;
A
#
# COMPACT_ATOMS: atom_id res chain seq x y z
N MET A 1 -19.76 38.55 -63.28
CA MET A 1 -19.41 39.99 -63.42
C MET A 1 -18.10 40.25 -62.67
N SER A 2 -17.45 41.41 -62.88
CA SER A 2 -16.06 41.68 -62.46
C SER A 2 -15.92 42.36 -61.07
N PRO A 3 -14.70 42.42 -60.48
CA PRO A 3 -14.50 42.46 -59.01
C PRO A 3 -13.68 43.67 -58.48
N ARG A 4 -13.40 43.68 -57.16
CA ARG A 4 -12.24 44.30 -56.44
C ARG A 4 -12.21 43.73 -54.99
N ARG A 5 -11.09 43.45 -54.29
CA ARG A 5 -9.79 44.16 -54.03
C ARG A 5 -9.98 45.40 -53.12
N THR A 6 -9.17 45.70 -52.08
CA THR A 6 -7.94 45.06 -51.53
C THR A 6 -7.51 45.67 -50.15
N HIS A 7 -6.64 44.94 -49.44
CA HIS A 7 -5.61 45.41 -48.47
C HIS A 7 -5.99 45.90 -47.05
N ALA A 8 -5.01 45.76 -46.15
CA ALA A 8 -5.02 46.05 -44.70
C ALA A 8 -3.98 47.13 -44.35
N TYR A 9 -3.90 47.59 -43.08
CA TYR A 9 -2.67 48.15 -42.48
C TYR A 9 -2.72 48.17 -40.92
N LYS A 10 -1.57 47.93 -40.26
CA LYS A 10 -1.24 48.26 -38.85
C LYS A 10 -0.48 49.61 -38.86
N PRO A 11 -0.45 50.50 -37.82
CA PRO A 11 0.36 50.19 -36.62
C PRO A 11 0.14 51.01 -35.28
N LEU A 12 0.74 50.49 -34.20
CA LEU A 12 1.54 51.13 -33.12
C LEU A 12 1.14 52.48 -32.43
N SER A 13 0.80 52.35 -31.12
CA SER A 13 1.43 53.04 -29.95
C SER A 13 1.35 54.57 -29.71
N LEU A 14 1.11 54.99 -28.44
CA LEU A 14 2.09 55.79 -27.65
C LEU A 14 1.80 55.91 -26.12
N LYS A 15 2.84 55.65 -25.30
CA LYS A 15 3.31 56.24 -24.02
C LYS A 15 2.35 56.83 -22.93
N ARG A 16 2.67 56.44 -21.67
CA ARG A 16 2.28 57.00 -20.36
C ARG A 16 2.44 58.53 -20.19
N ARG A 17 1.69 59.13 -19.24
CA ARG A 17 2.24 59.99 -18.15
C ARG A 17 1.23 60.24 -16.99
N THR A 18 1.74 60.61 -15.82
CA THR A 18 1.01 60.68 -14.52
C THR A 18 1.38 61.95 -13.72
N TRP A 19 0.41 62.59 -13.06
CA TRP A 19 0.49 63.58 -11.95
C TRP A 19 -0.89 63.51 -11.22
N LEU A 20 -1.08 63.46 -9.88
CA LEU A 20 -0.61 64.27 -8.73
C LEU A 20 -1.09 65.74 -8.76
N THR A 21 -1.52 66.41 -7.66
CA THR A 21 -1.69 66.06 -6.22
C THR A 21 -3.12 66.56 -5.79
N VAL A 22 -3.71 66.60 -4.57
CA VAL A 22 -3.46 66.68 -3.10
C VAL A 22 -4.68 65.96 -2.43
N GLY A 23 -4.81 65.47 -1.18
CA GLY A 23 -4.17 65.54 0.17
C GLY A 23 -5.33 65.63 1.22
N ALA A 24 -5.19 65.88 2.53
CA ALA A 24 -4.09 65.86 3.52
C ALA A 24 -4.71 66.08 4.94
N VAL A 25 -4.39 65.26 5.96
CA VAL A 25 -4.77 65.44 7.39
C VAL A 25 -3.57 65.08 8.28
N VAL A 26 -3.51 65.60 9.52
CA VAL A 26 -2.27 65.76 10.33
C VAL A 26 -2.09 64.67 11.42
N LEU A 27 -0.82 64.47 11.83
CA LEU A 27 -0.27 63.39 12.67
C LEU A 27 -0.38 63.59 14.20
N SER A 28 -0.65 62.49 14.92
CA SER A 28 -0.01 62.12 16.21
C SER A 28 -0.38 60.67 16.58
N GLY A 29 0.51 59.76 16.98
CA GLY A 29 1.98 59.79 17.11
C GLY A 29 2.50 58.44 17.63
N ALA A 30 3.84 58.25 17.67
CA ALA A 30 4.56 57.13 18.31
C ALA A 30 4.36 55.68 17.78
N GLY A 31 5.08 55.34 16.71
CA GLY A 31 5.98 54.16 16.68
C GLY A 31 5.42 52.74 16.83
N VAL A 32 5.14 52.08 15.71
CA VAL A 32 5.20 50.61 15.55
C VAL A 32 6.08 50.31 14.33
N VAL A 33 6.97 49.31 14.42
CA VAL A 33 7.76 48.82 13.28
C VAL A 33 7.10 47.57 12.73
N THR A 34 6.33 47.72 11.65
CA THR A 34 5.82 46.60 10.85
C THR A 34 6.72 46.37 9.65
N TYR A 35 7.34 45.20 9.56
CA TYR A 35 7.87 44.71 8.28
C TYR A 35 6.68 44.42 7.36
N ALA A 36 6.65 45.07 6.20
CA ALA A 36 5.73 44.72 5.13
C ALA A 36 6.39 43.62 4.27
N MET A 37 5.95 42.37 4.44
CA MET A 37 6.16 41.36 3.40
C MET A 37 5.34 41.77 2.17
N ALA A 38 5.90 41.56 0.98
CA ALA A 38 5.27 41.97 -0.27
C ALA A 38 4.63 40.75 -0.96
N ASP A 39 3.30 40.68 -0.98
CA ASP A 39 2.56 39.65 -1.71
C ASP A 39 2.88 39.68 -3.22
N PRO A 40 3.40 38.57 -3.79
CA PRO A 40 3.59 38.43 -5.23
C PRO A 40 2.26 38.05 -5.91
N SER A 41 1.29 38.96 -5.88
CA SER A 41 0.14 39.11 -6.80
C SER A 41 -0.28 37.84 -7.57
N ALA A 42 -1.26 37.10 -7.04
CA ALA A 42 -1.78 35.89 -7.68
C ALA A 42 -2.24 36.12 -9.14
N PRO A 43 -2.02 35.16 -10.06
CA PRO A 43 -2.63 35.18 -11.39
C PRO A 43 -4.16 35.05 -11.28
N THR A 44 -4.90 35.87 -12.02
CA THR A 44 -6.36 35.78 -12.10
C THR A 44 -6.80 34.65 -13.02
N ASP A 45 -7.78 33.87 -12.55
CA ASP A 45 -8.72 33.05 -13.35
C ASP A 45 -8.09 32.08 -14.36
N ALA A 46 -7.64 30.92 -13.86
CA ALA A 46 -7.59 29.68 -14.62
C ALA A 46 -8.67 28.71 -14.09
N GLU A 47 -9.40 28.05 -14.98
CA GLU A 47 -10.26 26.91 -14.59
C GLU A 47 -9.37 25.70 -14.21
N PRO A 48 -9.83 24.79 -13.32
CA PRO A 48 -9.07 23.62 -12.87
C PRO A 48 -9.06 22.49 -13.93
N ASP A 49 -8.77 22.84 -15.19
CA ASP A 49 -8.72 21.91 -16.31
C ASP A 49 -7.35 21.19 -16.31
N GLY A 50 -7.34 19.96 -15.77
CA GLY A 50 -6.12 19.15 -15.60
C GLY A 50 -5.31 19.00 -16.90
N ARG A 51 -3.98 19.01 -16.79
CA ARG A 51 -3.07 18.96 -17.94
C ARG A 51 -3.22 17.61 -18.64
N LYS A 52 -3.74 17.61 -19.87
CA LYS A 52 -4.02 16.36 -20.59
C LYS A 52 -2.73 15.60 -20.96
N PRO A 53 -2.72 14.25 -20.89
CA PRO A 53 -1.56 13.46 -21.30
C PRO A 53 -1.20 13.73 -22.77
N SER A 54 0.09 13.74 -23.10
CA SER A 54 0.54 14.01 -24.48
C SER A 54 1.86 13.34 -24.86
N ILE A 55 2.13 13.24 -26.16
CA ILE A 55 3.38 12.66 -26.70
C ILE A 55 4.00 13.66 -27.67
N HIS A 56 5.30 13.93 -27.51
CA HIS A 56 6.05 14.84 -28.39
C HIS A 56 7.21 14.13 -29.08
N THR A 57 7.11 13.94 -30.40
CA THR A 57 8.13 13.24 -31.20
C THR A 57 9.19 14.19 -31.73
N LEU A 58 10.46 13.97 -31.37
CA LEU A 58 11.62 14.68 -31.91
C LEU A 58 12.46 13.76 -32.81
N LYS A 59 12.68 14.17 -34.06
CA LYS A 59 13.50 13.41 -35.01
C LYS A 59 14.99 13.59 -34.70
N LEU A 60 15.72 12.47 -34.55
CA LEU A 60 17.17 12.50 -34.33
C LEU A 60 17.90 13.09 -35.56
N LYS A 61 18.80 14.04 -35.30
CA LYS A 61 19.57 14.78 -36.30
C LYS A 61 20.82 13.96 -36.69
N ASP A 62 21.23 14.04 -37.95
CA ASP A 62 22.47 13.43 -38.44
C ASP A 62 23.68 14.18 -37.85
N ARG A 63 24.60 13.45 -37.20
CA ARG A 63 25.85 13.97 -36.63
C ARG A 63 27.07 13.64 -37.52
N GLY A 64 26.86 13.13 -38.73
CA GLY A 64 27.91 12.67 -39.65
C GLY A 64 28.42 11.26 -39.32
N SER A 65 28.99 10.59 -40.33
CA SER A 65 29.39 9.17 -40.26
C SER A 65 28.23 8.21 -39.91
N GLY A 66 26.99 8.58 -40.26
CA GLY A 66 25.78 7.79 -39.99
C GLY A 66 25.31 7.81 -38.53
N ARG A 67 25.91 8.64 -37.67
CA ARG A 67 25.50 8.83 -36.27
C ARG A 67 24.21 9.65 -36.20
N ARG A 68 23.33 9.29 -35.27
CA ARG A 68 22.08 10.01 -34.99
C ARG A 68 22.04 10.44 -33.53
N GLY A 69 21.47 11.61 -33.26
CA GLY A 69 21.23 12.09 -31.90
C GLY A 69 20.57 13.47 -31.88
N LEU A 70 20.34 14.00 -30.69
CA LEU A 70 19.90 15.38 -30.45
C LEU A 70 20.93 16.05 -29.55
N ALA A 71 21.37 17.25 -29.89
CA ALA A 71 22.12 18.11 -28.96
C ALA A 71 21.14 18.75 -27.98
N LYS A 72 21.63 19.24 -26.81
CA LYS A 72 20.79 19.88 -25.78
C LYS A 72 19.78 20.83 -26.41
N GLN A 73 18.50 20.56 -26.18
CA GLN A 73 17.39 21.32 -26.73
C GLN A 73 16.30 21.44 -25.67
N GLU A 74 15.71 22.64 -25.56
CA GLU A 74 14.53 22.89 -24.74
C GLU A 74 13.28 22.33 -25.45
N THR A 75 12.28 21.94 -24.65
CA THR A 75 11.06 21.25 -25.07
C THR A 75 9.86 21.75 -24.27
N ASN A 76 8.68 21.18 -24.49
CA ASN A 76 7.62 21.24 -23.47
C ASN A 76 7.97 20.28 -22.31
N ARG A 77 7.19 20.31 -21.23
CA ARG A 77 7.26 19.35 -20.12
C ARG A 77 7.01 17.91 -20.61
N PHE A 78 7.69 16.95 -19.99
CA PHE A 78 7.49 15.51 -20.09
C PHE A 78 8.03 14.83 -18.82
N SER A 79 7.62 13.59 -18.55
CA SER A 79 8.07 12.86 -17.34
C SER A 79 8.72 11.50 -17.67
N ALA A 80 8.65 11.04 -18.93
CA ALA A 80 9.43 9.90 -19.41
C ALA A 80 9.88 10.03 -20.88
N VAL A 81 10.80 9.16 -21.31
CA VAL A 81 11.39 9.16 -22.66
C VAL A 81 11.48 7.75 -23.24
N VAL A 82 11.07 7.57 -24.51
CA VAL A 82 11.24 6.32 -25.27
C VAL A 82 11.80 6.61 -26.67
N LEU A 83 12.59 5.70 -27.25
CA LEU A 83 13.02 5.77 -28.65
C LEU A 83 12.27 4.74 -29.49
N THR A 84 11.90 5.09 -30.73
CA THR A 84 11.18 4.17 -31.64
C THR A 84 11.71 4.24 -33.07
N TRP A 85 11.59 3.17 -33.86
CA TRP A 85 11.99 3.11 -35.27
C TRP A 85 11.05 2.22 -36.11
N ASN A 86 11.20 2.26 -37.43
CA ASN A 86 10.17 1.77 -38.38
C ASN A 86 10.05 0.24 -38.53
N ASP A 87 11.00 -0.53 -38.01
CA ASP A 87 11.14 -1.97 -38.27
C ASP A 87 11.33 -2.68 -36.92
N PRO A 88 10.35 -3.48 -36.44
CA PRO A 88 10.42 -4.10 -35.12
C PRO A 88 11.59 -5.09 -34.95
N GLU A 89 12.06 -5.71 -36.02
CA GLU A 89 13.20 -6.66 -35.97
C GLU A 89 14.56 -5.96 -36.12
N ALA A 90 14.59 -4.66 -36.46
CA ALA A 90 15.84 -3.93 -36.69
C ALA A 90 16.57 -3.61 -35.37
N GLN A 91 17.67 -4.30 -35.10
CA GLN A 91 18.51 -4.03 -33.92
C GLN A 91 19.20 -2.66 -33.99
N ALA A 92 19.11 -1.88 -32.90
CA ALA A 92 19.93 -0.70 -32.69
C ALA A 92 21.42 -1.07 -32.56
N LYS A 93 22.31 -0.18 -33.01
CA LYS A 93 23.76 -0.44 -32.99
C LYS A 93 24.38 0.33 -31.84
N GLY A 94 24.67 -0.37 -30.76
CA GLY A 94 25.06 0.23 -29.48
C GLY A 94 23.85 0.62 -28.62
N THR A 95 24.12 1.23 -27.47
CA THR A 95 23.12 1.59 -26.47
C THR A 95 22.68 3.03 -26.67
N PRO A 96 21.37 3.32 -26.83
CA PRO A 96 20.85 4.67 -26.75
C PRO A 96 21.02 5.22 -25.33
N GLU A 97 21.42 6.49 -25.23
CA GLU A 97 21.54 7.19 -23.95
C GLU A 97 20.91 8.58 -24.05
N VAL A 98 20.23 8.97 -22.98
CA VAL A 98 19.55 10.25 -22.83
C VAL A 98 20.08 10.99 -21.61
N ARG A 99 19.89 12.29 -21.60
CA ARG A 99 19.87 13.08 -20.37
C ARG A 99 18.89 14.23 -20.53
N THR A 100 18.34 14.68 -19.42
CA THR A 100 17.26 15.67 -19.37
C THR A 100 17.70 16.91 -18.62
N ARG A 101 16.92 17.99 -18.78
CA ARG A 101 16.89 19.11 -17.82
C ARG A 101 15.67 18.95 -16.93
N ASP A 102 15.88 18.88 -15.63
CA ASP A 102 14.84 18.91 -14.61
C ASP A 102 14.19 20.30 -14.54
N ILE A 103 12.87 20.36 -14.37
CA ILE A 103 12.10 21.61 -14.52
C ILE A 103 12.21 22.56 -13.31
N GLU A 104 12.45 22.02 -12.11
CA GLU A 104 12.45 22.78 -10.86
C GLU A 104 13.84 23.33 -10.55
N THR A 105 14.85 22.46 -10.57
CA THR A 105 16.25 22.81 -10.31
C THR A 105 16.92 23.46 -11.53
N GLY A 106 16.43 23.17 -12.74
CA GLY A 106 17.08 23.54 -14.01
C GLY A 106 18.39 22.79 -14.28
N GLU A 107 18.77 21.82 -13.45
CA GLU A 107 19.98 21.03 -13.61
C GLU A 107 19.84 19.98 -14.71
N TRP A 108 20.98 19.49 -15.21
CA TRP A 108 21.01 18.45 -16.23
C TRP A 108 21.49 17.12 -15.66
N SER A 109 20.69 16.07 -15.85
CA SER A 109 21.01 14.73 -15.38
C SER A 109 22.26 14.12 -16.04
N GLY A 110 22.79 13.08 -15.39
CA GLY A 110 23.80 12.20 -15.98
C GLY A 110 23.24 11.45 -17.20
N TRP A 111 24.11 10.80 -17.98
CA TRP A 111 23.66 9.97 -19.09
C TRP A 111 22.98 8.68 -18.56
N GLN A 112 21.67 8.60 -18.74
CA GLN A 112 20.86 7.42 -18.49
C GLN A 112 20.84 6.54 -19.74
N LYS A 113 20.83 5.21 -19.56
CA LYS A 113 20.68 4.25 -20.67
C LYS A 113 19.20 4.02 -20.95
N VAL A 114 18.85 3.90 -22.23
CA VAL A 114 17.51 3.51 -22.68
C VAL A 114 17.63 2.11 -23.28
N THR A 115 17.20 1.10 -22.52
CA THR A 115 17.36 -0.32 -22.88
C THR A 115 16.54 -0.66 -24.11
N VAL A 116 17.15 -1.33 -25.10
CA VAL A 116 16.45 -1.78 -26.31
C VAL A 116 15.57 -2.98 -25.98
N GLU A 117 14.28 -2.89 -26.31
CA GLU A 117 13.31 -3.96 -26.08
C GLU A 117 12.76 -4.47 -27.44
N PRO A 118 12.87 -5.78 -27.75
CA PRO A 118 12.21 -6.38 -28.90
C PRO A 118 10.69 -6.50 -28.65
N SER A 119 9.87 -6.11 -29.62
CA SER A 119 8.39 -6.16 -29.54
C SER A 119 7.87 -7.54 -29.11
N GLN A 120 7.26 -7.64 -27.93
CA GLN A 120 6.70 -8.90 -27.41
C GLN A 120 5.26 -9.21 -27.90
N ALA A 121 4.70 -8.38 -28.76
CA ALA A 121 3.45 -8.66 -29.47
C ALA A 121 3.61 -9.85 -30.44
N ASP A 122 2.62 -10.75 -30.46
CA ASP A 122 2.44 -11.79 -31.48
C ASP A 122 0.95 -11.90 -31.87
N GLY A 123 0.53 -12.96 -32.55
CA GLY A 123 -0.84 -13.10 -33.03
C GLY A 123 -1.22 -12.02 -34.06
N ALA A 124 -2.49 -11.58 -34.07
CA ALA A 124 -2.92 -10.55 -35.02
C ALA A 124 -2.40 -9.15 -34.66
N GLU A 125 -2.04 -8.90 -33.38
CA GLU A 125 -1.29 -7.70 -32.99
C GLU A 125 0.12 -7.71 -33.59
N GLY A 126 0.82 -8.85 -33.51
CA GLY A 126 2.13 -9.08 -34.15
C GLY A 126 2.15 -8.90 -35.67
N GLU A 127 0.99 -9.05 -36.33
CA GLU A 127 0.83 -8.82 -37.78
C GLU A 127 0.46 -7.36 -38.14
N ARG A 128 0.31 -6.45 -37.17
CA ARG A 128 -0.05 -5.04 -37.43
C ARG A 128 1.08 -4.29 -38.14
N ALA A 129 0.75 -3.74 -39.31
CA ALA A 129 1.63 -2.84 -40.08
C ALA A 129 1.99 -1.50 -39.37
N ALA A 130 1.50 -1.28 -38.14
CA ALA A 130 1.83 -0.14 -37.30
C ALA A 130 2.93 -0.42 -36.25
N LEU A 131 3.34 -1.68 -36.07
CA LEU A 131 4.39 -2.05 -35.11
C LEU A 131 5.74 -1.40 -35.43
N ARG A 132 6.47 -1.07 -34.36
CA ARG A 132 7.73 -0.33 -34.37
C ARG A 132 8.67 -0.95 -33.35
N GLY A 133 9.95 -1.04 -33.71
CA GLY A 133 11.00 -1.39 -32.74
C GLY A 133 11.26 -0.21 -31.81
N GLY A 134 11.71 -0.48 -30.59
CA GLY A 134 11.91 0.57 -29.61
C GLY A 134 12.78 0.20 -28.42
N THR A 135 12.64 1.01 -27.39
CA THR A 135 13.28 0.85 -26.10
C THR A 135 12.23 0.73 -25.02
N GLU A 136 12.64 0.29 -23.83
CA GLU A 136 11.96 0.66 -22.59
C GLU A 136 11.74 2.18 -22.53
N SER A 137 10.69 2.60 -21.81
CA SER A 137 10.51 4.02 -21.47
C SER A 137 11.25 4.32 -20.16
N VAL A 138 12.07 5.36 -20.13
CA VAL A 138 12.82 5.79 -18.94
C VAL A 138 12.08 6.91 -18.23
N TRP A 139 11.81 6.76 -16.92
CA TRP A 139 11.30 7.86 -16.10
C TRP A 139 12.39 8.91 -15.86
N THR A 140 12.02 10.19 -15.93
CA THR A 140 12.99 11.30 -15.89
C THR A 140 12.72 12.30 -14.78
N GLY A 141 11.63 12.12 -14.01
CA GLY A 141 11.00 13.25 -13.32
C GLY A 141 10.52 14.30 -14.33
N ASP A 142 9.90 15.38 -13.83
CA ASP A 142 9.43 16.45 -14.70
C ASP A 142 10.57 17.21 -15.37
N SER A 143 10.67 17.05 -16.69
CA SER A 143 11.77 17.55 -17.50
C SER A 143 11.28 18.46 -18.62
N ASP A 144 12.05 19.50 -18.95
CA ASP A 144 11.73 20.48 -20.01
C ASP A 144 12.86 20.65 -21.05
N GLY A 145 13.85 19.77 -21.02
CA GLY A 145 14.93 19.72 -22.01
C GLY A 145 15.52 18.33 -22.15
N ILE A 146 16.11 18.04 -23.32
CA ILE A 146 16.69 16.72 -23.63
C ILE A 146 17.98 16.80 -24.46
N GLU A 147 18.87 15.83 -24.25
CA GLU A 147 19.95 15.46 -25.16
C GLU A 147 19.92 13.94 -25.39
N VAL A 148 20.22 13.49 -26.63
CA VAL A 148 20.19 12.07 -27.01
C VAL A 148 21.43 11.69 -27.81
N ARG A 149 22.06 10.57 -27.45
CA ARG A 149 23.17 9.93 -28.19
C ARG A 149 22.95 8.42 -28.32
N VAL A 150 23.74 7.76 -29.14
CA VAL A 150 23.85 6.29 -29.17
C VAL A 150 25.33 5.93 -29.14
N VAL A 151 25.74 5.06 -28.21
CA VAL A 151 27.16 4.77 -27.91
C VAL A 151 27.49 3.29 -27.97
N ASN A 152 28.76 2.99 -28.30
CA ASN A 152 29.38 1.70 -28.06
C ASN A 152 29.60 1.47 -26.56
N ALA A 153 29.96 0.25 -26.17
CA ALA A 153 30.27 -0.10 -24.78
C ALA A 153 31.48 0.65 -24.18
N ASP A 154 32.30 1.32 -25.00
CA ASP A 154 33.39 2.20 -24.59
C ASP A 154 32.99 3.69 -24.46
N GLY A 155 31.72 4.02 -24.68
CA GLY A 155 31.18 5.38 -24.64
C GLY A 155 31.38 6.21 -25.92
N THR A 156 31.97 5.66 -26.99
CA THR A 156 32.12 6.34 -28.28
C THR A 156 30.80 6.36 -29.08
N GLU A 157 30.45 7.48 -29.71
CA GLU A 157 29.22 7.55 -30.53
C GLU A 157 29.27 6.64 -31.77
N VAL A 158 28.17 5.94 -32.05
CA VAL A 158 28.08 4.90 -33.09
C VAL A 158 26.99 5.19 -34.13
N GLY A 159 27.32 4.91 -35.39
CA GLY A 159 26.46 5.18 -36.56
C GLY A 159 25.81 3.94 -37.16
N GLY A 160 24.87 4.18 -38.09
CA GLY A 160 24.16 3.13 -38.81
C GLY A 160 22.93 2.58 -38.08
N GLN A 161 22.27 3.45 -37.30
CA GLN A 161 21.04 3.16 -36.54
C GLN A 161 19.83 2.84 -37.44
N PRO A 162 18.82 2.11 -36.92
CA PRO A 162 17.57 1.77 -37.63
C PRO A 162 16.88 2.92 -38.37
N ALA A 163 16.16 2.56 -39.43
CA ALA A 163 15.45 3.52 -40.28
C ALA A 163 14.28 4.17 -39.53
N GLY A 164 14.17 5.50 -39.64
CA GLY A 164 13.10 6.26 -38.98
C GLY A 164 13.24 6.42 -37.47
N MET A 165 14.40 6.09 -36.88
CA MET A 165 14.66 6.26 -35.44
C MET A 165 14.43 7.70 -34.98
N ASP A 166 13.54 7.85 -34.00
CA ASP A 166 13.19 9.08 -33.30
C ASP A 166 13.12 8.86 -31.79
N VAL A 167 13.04 9.97 -31.05
CA VAL A 167 12.74 9.97 -29.62
C VAL A 167 11.36 10.57 -29.40
N LYS A 168 10.65 10.04 -28.41
CA LYS A 168 9.34 10.52 -27.97
C LYS A 168 9.45 10.91 -26.51
N LEU A 169 9.02 12.12 -26.21
CA LEU A 169 8.85 12.65 -24.87
C LEU A 169 7.42 12.32 -24.47
N LEU A 170 7.27 11.69 -23.31
CA LEU A 170 6.02 11.13 -22.81
C LEU A 170 5.59 11.99 -21.62
N ASP A 171 4.46 12.68 -21.78
CA ASP A 171 3.89 13.55 -20.76
C ASP A 171 2.65 12.88 -20.18
N PRO A 172 2.66 12.40 -18.92
CA PRO A 172 1.54 11.65 -18.34
C PRO A 172 0.30 12.51 -18.06
N GLY A 173 0.44 13.84 -18.16
CA GLY A 173 -0.58 14.79 -17.74
C GLY A 173 -0.50 15.15 -16.25
N THR A 174 -1.52 15.84 -15.76
CA THR A 174 -1.94 15.82 -14.35
C THR A 174 -3.39 15.37 -14.33
N ASP A 175 -3.76 14.62 -13.30
CA ASP A 175 -5.16 14.33 -13.05
C ASP A 175 -5.89 15.60 -12.59
N PRO A 176 -7.21 15.74 -12.84
CA PRO A 176 -7.97 16.83 -12.25
C PRO A 176 -8.20 16.53 -10.76
N GLU A 177 -7.85 17.48 -9.89
CA GLU A 177 -8.13 17.39 -8.46
C GLU A 177 -9.64 17.10 -8.23
N GLY A 178 -9.96 15.96 -7.61
CA GLY A 178 -11.33 15.56 -7.31
C GLY A 178 -12.13 14.89 -8.44
N ALA A 179 -11.49 14.30 -9.46
CA ALA A 179 -12.15 13.63 -10.59
C ALA A 179 -12.86 12.28 -10.27
N THR A 180 -13.27 12.02 -9.03
CA THR A 180 -13.92 10.76 -8.60
C THR A 180 -15.43 10.72 -8.88
N THR A 181 -15.82 10.80 -10.16
CA THR A 181 -17.17 10.41 -10.62
C THR A 181 -17.11 9.11 -11.43
N PRO A 182 -17.54 7.96 -10.88
CA PRO A 182 -17.55 6.69 -11.60
C PRO A 182 -18.37 6.76 -12.90
N ALA A 183 -17.83 6.18 -13.97
CA ALA A 183 -18.53 6.06 -15.25
C ALA A 183 -19.71 5.07 -15.12
N ALA A 184 -20.90 5.60 -14.85
CA ALA A 184 -22.08 4.81 -14.52
C ALA A 184 -22.54 3.89 -15.66
N PHE A 185 -22.16 2.62 -15.59
CA PHE A 185 -22.83 1.55 -16.33
C PHE A 185 -23.93 0.93 -15.47
N VAL A 186 -25.16 1.05 -15.98
CA VAL A 186 -26.43 0.41 -15.57
C VAL A 186 -26.34 -0.45 -14.30
N ALA A 187 -26.72 0.14 -13.16
CA ALA A 187 -27.02 -0.65 -11.96
C ALA A 187 -28.19 -1.61 -12.26
N GLU A 188 -28.00 -2.89 -11.98
CA GLU A 188 -29.07 -3.89 -12.06
C GLU A 188 -30.12 -3.61 -10.97
N GLU A 189 -31.41 -3.67 -11.32
CA GLU A 189 -32.50 -3.28 -10.41
C GLU A 189 -32.60 -4.23 -9.20
N THR A 190 -31.98 -3.85 -8.08
CA THR A 190 -32.20 -4.51 -6.79
C THR A 190 -33.63 -4.28 -6.33
N THR A 191 -34.45 -5.32 -6.42
CA THR A 191 -35.90 -5.23 -6.21
C THR A 191 -36.25 -4.86 -4.78
N THR A 192 -36.84 -3.68 -4.61
CA THR A 192 -37.26 -3.16 -3.30
C THR A 192 -38.34 -4.06 -2.68
N PRO A 193 -38.22 -4.52 -1.42
CA PRO A 193 -39.32 -5.14 -0.71
C PRO A 193 -40.47 -4.12 -0.53
N ALA A 194 -41.68 -4.49 -0.96
CA ALA A 194 -42.82 -3.59 -0.91
C ALA A 194 -43.21 -3.22 0.53
N THR A 195 -43.39 -1.93 0.80
CA THR A 195 -43.94 -1.44 2.07
C THR A 195 -45.46 -1.65 2.10
N GLU A 196 -45.99 -2.33 3.13
CA GLU A 196 -47.42 -2.36 3.44
C GLU A 196 -47.66 -1.77 4.85
N PRO A 197 -48.66 -0.86 5.03
CA PRO A 197 -48.80 -0.10 6.27
C PRO A 197 -49.57 -0.86 7.38
N PRO A 198 -49.28 -0.59 8.67
CA PRO A 198 -49.90 -1.29 9.79
C PRO A 198 -51.30 -0.76 10.15
N VAL A 199 -52.20 -1.68 10.55
CA VAL A 199 -53.48 -1.40 11.22
C VAL A 199 -53.61 -2.39 12.40
N PRO A 200 -54.09 -1.98 13.60
CA PRO A 200 -53.58 -2.58 14.84
C PRO A 200 -54.51 -3.57 15.57
N ALA A 201 -53.86 -4.34 16.46
CA ALA A 201 -54.38 -4.99 17.69
C ALA A 201 -55.45 -6.09 17.57
N ASP A 202 -55.20 -7.23 18.25
CA ASP A 202 -55.95 -7.51 19.49
C ASP A 202 -55.15 -8.43 20.46
N THR A 203 -55.76 -8.77 21.59
CA THR A 203 -55.11 -9.13 22.86
C THR A 203 -55.41 -10.57 23.31
N VAL A 204 -54.39 -11.41 23.57
CA VAL A 204 -54.48 -12.49 24.60
C VAL A 204 -53.13 -13.05 25.05
N THR A 205 -53.01 -13.21 26.36
CA THR A 205 -52.24 -14.25 27.12
C THR A 205 -53.32 -15.25 27.65
N PRO A 206 -53.07 -16.48 28.17
CA PRO A 206 -51.80 -16.95 28.77
C PRO A 206 -51.47 -18.49 28.80
N THR A 207 -50.32 -18.81 29.43
CA THR A 207 -50.09 -19.96 30.36
C THR A 207 -49.85 -21.43 29.87
N GLU A 208 -48.95 -22.10 30.63
CA GLU A 208 -48.69 -23.54 30.89
C GLU A 208 -47.87 -24.47 29.96
N THR A 209 -46.64 -24.77 30.42
CA THR A 209 -46.15 -26.09 30.91
C THR A 209 -46.37 -27.37 30.09
N ALA A 210 -45.26 -28.02 29.69
CA ALA A 210 -45.03 -29.46 29.90
C ALA A 210 -43.55 -29.88 29.72
N THR A 211 -43.02 -30.70 30.62
CA THR A 211 -41.85 -31.58 30.38
C THR A 211 -42.35 -32.97 29.96
N PRO A 212 -41.54 -33.82 29.30
CA PRO A 212 -41.03 -34.98 30.06
C PRO A 212 -39.58 -35.43 29.72
N THR A 213 -39.05 -36.29 30.60
CA THR A 213 -37.65 -36.74 30.74
C THR A 213 -37.36 -38.10 30.07
N GLU A 214 -36.05 -38.43 29.87
CA GLU A 214 -35.45 -39.78 29.77
C GLU A 214 -35.82 -40.68 28.56
N THR A 215 -35.06 -41.71 28.09
CA THR A 215 -33.75 -42.39 28.38
C THR A 215 -33.21 -43.02 27.03
N VAL A 216 -32.08 -43.74 26.80
CA VAL A 216 -30.93 -44.34 27.54
C VAL A 216 -29.64 -44.32 26.64
N THR A 217 -28.46 -44.59 27.23
CA THR A 217 -27.12 -44.95 26.66
C THR A 217 -26.99 -46.47 26.30
N PRO A 218 -25.82 -47.11 25.95
CA PRO A 218 -24.47 -46.65 25.48
C PRO A 218 -23.77 -47.52 24.35
N THR A 219 -22.49 -47.18 24.01
CA THR A 219 -21.35 -48.07 23.55
C THR A 219 -21.11 -48.40 22.05
N ASP A 220 -20.17 -47.66 21.40
CA ASP A 220 -18.76 -48.01 21.05
C ASP A 220 -18.35 -49.47 20.64
N PRO A 221 -17.19 -49.73 19.96
CA PRO A 221 -16.81 -49.36 18.57
C PRO A 221 -16.20 -50.54 17.73
N ALA A 222 -15.89 -50.35 16.42
CA ALA A 222 -14.72 -50.95 15.72
C ALA A 222 -14.58 -50.58 14.21
N THR A 223 -13.33 -50.49 13.73
CA THR A 223 -12.86 -50.51 12.32
C THR A 223 -12.27 -51.92 11.97
N PRO A 224 -11.65 -52.23 10.79
CA PRO A 224 -11.52 -51.54 9.48
C PRO A 224 -11.70 -52.47 8.22
N THR A 225 -11.24 -52.00 7.04
CA THR A 225 -10.75 -52.74 5.83
C THR A 225 -11.71 -53.07 4.67
N GLY A 226 -11.16 -53.06 3.44
CA GLY A 226 -11.79 -53.63 2.23
C GLY A 226 -11.53 -52.86 0.93
N SER A 227 -10.67 -53.38 0.05
CA SER A 227 -10.55 -52.98 -1.38
C SER A 227 -11.01 -54.16 -2.26
N PRO A 228 -11.62 -53.92 -3.44
CA PRO A 228 -10.95 -54.40 -4.67
C PRO A 228 -11.23 -53.62 -5.97
N ALA A 229 -10.50 -54.00 -7.03
CA ALA A 229 -10.78 -53.81 -8.46
C ALA A 229 -10.63 -55.21 -9.16
N PRO A 230 -10.57 -55.42 -10.51
CA PRO A 230 -10.61 -54.50 -11.67
C PRO A 230 -11.41 -55.05 -12.91
N THR A 231 -11.17 -54.48 -14.12
CA THR A 231 -11.46 -55.02 -15.48
C THR A 231 -12.95 -55.09 -15.91
N ASP A 232 -13.34 -55.01 -17.20
CA ASP A 232 -12.64 -55.38 -18.45
C ASP A 232 -13.13 -54.60 -19.72
N THR A 233 -12.50 -54.84 -20.89
CA THR A 233 -12.84 -54.21 -22.21
C THR A 233 -12.96 -55.26 -23.33
N PRO A 234 -13.84 -55.08 -24.34
CA PRO A 234 -13.41 -55.37 -25.72
C PRO A 234 -13.92 -54.40 -26.82
N THR A 235 -13.14 -54.33 -27.91
CA THR A 235 -13.35 -53.50 -29.11
C THR A 235 -14.15 -54.23 -30.21
N VAL A 236 -14.89 -53.50 -31.06
CA VAL A 236 -15.28 -53.94 -32.42
C VAL A 236 -15.07 -52.78 -33.42
N THR A 237 -14.73 -53.12 -34.68
CA THR A 237 -14.37 -52.21 -35.77
C THR A 237 -15.32 -52.38 -36.96
N GLU A 238 -15.76 -51.32 -37.64
CA GLU A 238 -16.16 -51.39 -39.06
C GLU A 238 -16.21 -50.02 -39.79
N THR A 239 -16.06 -50.03 -41.12
CA THR A 239 -15.84 -48.90 -42.08
C THR A 239 -15.73 -49.51 -43.50
N PRO A 240 -16.00 -48.86 -44.66
CA PRO A 240 -16.53 -47.50 -44.96
C PRO A 240 -17.76 -47.48 -45.90
N THR A 241 -18.36 -46.29 -46.16
CA THR A 241 -18.43 -45.60 -47.49
C THR A 241 -19.54 -44.55 -47.57
N GLY A 242 -19.33 -43.49 -48.35
CA GLY A 242 -20.36 -42.50 -48.71
C GLY A 242 -19.77 -41.10 -48.98
N SER A 243 -19.87 -40.60 -50.21
CA SER A 243 -19.41 -39.27 -50.59
C SER A 243 -20.48 -38.50 -51.36
N THR A 244 -20.86 -37.34 -50.84
CA THR A 244 -21.52 -36.24 -51.56
C THR A 244 -21.05 -34.91 -50.99
N SER A 245 -21.00 -33.86 -51.82
CA SER A 245 -20.53 -32.53 -51.43
C SER A 245 -21.62 -31.48 -51.66
N PRO A 246 -21.99 -30.69 -50.64
CA PRO A 246 -22.81 -29.49 -50.79
C PRO A 246 -21.97 -28.21 -50.93
N THR A 247 -22.46 -27.27 -51.74
CA THR A 247 -21.81 -25.97 -52.02
C THR A 247 -21.65 -25.10 -50.77
N ALA A 248 -20.49 -24.45 -50.61
CA ALA A 248 -20.26 -23.50 -49.54
C ALA A 248 -21.11 -22.21 -49.71
N SER A 249 -21.96 -21.94 -48.73
CA SER A 249 -22.37 -20.55 -48.42
C SER A 249 -21.17 -19.83 -47.78
N PRO A 250 -21.01 -18.50 -47.94
CA PRO A 250 -20.03 -17.76 -47.15
C PRO A 250 -20.37 -17.89 -45.67
N THR A 251 -19.49 -18.56 -44.91
CA THR A 251 -19.53 -18.55 -43.45
C THR A 251 -19.31 -17.11 -42.99
N PRO A 252 -20.16 -16.53 -42.13
CA PRO A 252 -19.84 -15.25 -41.52
C PRO A 252 -18.54 -15.42 -40.72
N THR A 253 -17.59 -14.50 -40.90
CA THR A 253 -16.37 -14.48 -40.08
C THR A 253 -16.77 -14.50 -38.61
N PRO A 254 -16.29 -15.45 -37.79
CA PRO A 254 -16.65 -15.49 -36.39
C PRO A 254 -16.06 -14.25 -35.71
N THR A 255 -16.93 -13.30 -35.33
CA THR A 255 -16.59 -12.28 -34.34
C THR A 255 -16.08 -13.01 -33.10
N SER A 256 -14.94 -12.59 -32.55
CA SER A 256 -14.40 -13.13 -31.31
C SER A 256 -15.42 -12.93 -30.19
N THR A 257 -16.12 -14.00 -29.82
CA THR A 257 -17.09 -13.97 -28.72
C THR A 257 -16.32 -13.79 -27.41
N VAL A 258 -16.43 -12.60 -26.82
CA VAL A 258 -15.89 -12.29 -25.49
C VAL A 258 -16.31 -13.41 -24.53
N PRO A 259 -15.37 -14.11 -23.87
CA PRO A 259 -15.71 -15.18 -22.94
C PRO A 259 -16.53 -14.66 -21.75
N ALA A 260 -17.36 -15.52 -21.17
CA ALA A 260 -17.95 -15.21 -19.86
C ALA A 260 -16.86 -15.26 -18.77
N PRO A 261 -16.87 -14.34 -17.79
CA PRO A 261 -15.98 -14.40 -16.64
C PRO A 261 -16.25 -15.65 -15.81
N ARG A 262 -15.25 -16.08 -15.03
CA ARG A 262 -15.34 -17.25 -14.14
C ARG A 262 -15.22 -16.81 -12.68
N PRO A 263 -16.02 -17.37 -11.76
CA PRO A 263 -15.77 -17.16 -10.33
C PRO A 263 -14.42 -17.76 -9.96
N SER A 264 -13.70 -17.12 -9.04
CA SER A 264 -12.46 -17.65 -8.47
C SER A 264 -12.71 -18.30 -7.11
N THR A 265 -11.85 -19.23 -6.72
CA THR A 265 -11.79 -19.80 -5.36
C THR A 265 -11.01 -18.92 -4.37
N VAL A 266 -10.46 -17.80 -4.83
CA VAL A 266 -9.72 -16.80 -4.04
C VAL A 266 -10.28 -15.44 -4.41
N VAL A 267 -10.50 -14.56 -3.42
CA VAL A 267 -11.09 -13.24 -3.65
C VAL A 267 -10.20 -12.40 -4.57
N LYS A 268 -10.82 -11.56 -5.41
CA LYS A 268 -10.12 -10.58 -6.23
C LYS A 268 -9.44 -9.57 -5.29
N PRO A 269 -8.11 -9.40 -5.33
CA PRO A 269 -7.46 -8.36 -4.53
C PRO A 269 -7.93 -6.96 -4.97
N PRO A 270 -7.69 -5.91 -4.16
CA PRO A 270 -7.77 -4.53 -4.62
C PRO A 270 -6.92 -4.35 -5.89
N VAL A 271 -7.50 -3.70 -6.91
CA VAL A 271 -6.83 -3.40 -8.19
C VAL A 271 -7.29 -2.02 -8.63
N ILE A 272 -6.34 -1.11 -8.81
CA ILE A 272 -6.52 0.21 -9.41
C ILE A 272 -6.82 -0.01 -10.90
N THR A 273 -8.06 0.24 -11.30
CA THR A 273 -8.55 0.03 -12.67
C THR A 273 -7.96 1.04 -13.65
N GLN A 274 -8.06 0.76 -14.95
CA GLN A 274 -7.68 1.72 -15.99
C GLN A 274 -8.37 3.09 -15.87
N ALA A 275 -9.57 3.15 -15.29
CA ALA A 275 -10.26 4.41 -15.04
C ALA A 275 -9.63 5.21 -13.89
N GLU A 276 -9.19 4.53 -12.83
CA GLU A 276 -8.63 5.17 -11.63
C GLU A 276 -7.21 5.69 -11.86
N TRP A 277 -6.34 4.97 -12.59
CA TRP A 277 -4.99 5.47 -12.91
C TRP A 277 -4.91 6.42 -14.12
N GLY A 278 -6.06 6.75 -14.75
CA GLY A 278 -6.14 7.72 -15.83
C GLY A 278 -5.64 7.22 -17.19
N ALA A 279 -5.94 5.97 -17.55
CA ALA A 279 -5.54 5.37 -18.82
C ALA A 279 -6.08 6.13 -20.05
N SER A 280 -5.29 6.18 -21.11
CA SER A 280 -5.77 6.62 -22.43
C SER A 280 -6.76 5.63 -22.99
N THR A 281 -7.93 6.13 -23.41
CA THR A 281 -8.90 5.40 -24.22
C THR A 281 -8.74 5.67 -25.73
N ASP A 282 -7.77 6.51 -26.12
CA ASP A 282 -7.43 6.80 -27.52
C ASP A 282 -6.39 5.78 -28.02
N TYR A 283 -6.86 4.60 -28.40
CA TYR A 283 -6.05 3.53 -28.99
C TYR A 283 -6.74 2.83 -30.17
N ASP A 284 -5.92 2.37 -31.11
CA ASP A 284 -6.34 1.55 -32.25
C ASP A 284 -6.15 0.06 -31.91
N GLY A 285 -7.25 -0.69 -31.79
CA GLY A 285 -7.24 -2.14 -31.57
C GLY A 285 -8.44 -2.65 -30.78
N THR A 286 -8.52 -3.97 -30.62
CA THR A 286 -9.55 -4.65 -29.80
C THR A 286 -8.91 -5.80 -29.03
N PRO A 287 -9.19 -5.98 -27.74
CA PRO A 287 -8.63 -7.09 -26.95
C PRO A 287 -8.93 -8.48 -27.54
N GLU A 288 -7.91 -9.32 -27.59
CA GLU A 288 -8.01 -10.75 -27.94
C GLU A 288 -8.13 -11.61 -26.68
N TYR A 289 -8.77 -12.79 -26.80
CA TYR A 289 -9.08 -13.66 -25.66
C TYR A 289 -8.68 -15.11 -25.92
N GLY A 290 -8.02 -15.72 -24.94
CA GLY A 290 -7.83 -17.17 -24.88
C GLY A 290 -9.07 -17.90 -24.37
N THR A 291 -8.98 -19.23 -24.24
CA THR A 291 -10.03 -20.06 -23.62
C THR A 291 -9.83 -20.28 -22.12
N GLU A 292 -8.60 -20.08 -21.64
CA GLU A 292 -8.13 -20.38 -20.28
C GLU A 292 -6.80 -19.69 -19.98
N ILE A 293 -6.46 -19.53 -18.70
CA ILE A 293 -5.11 -19.22 -18.21
C ILE A 293 -4.50 -20.51 -17.65
N LYS A 294 -3.20 -20.73 -17.84
CA LYS A 294 -2.46 -21.93 -17.40
C LYS A 294 -1.22 -21.63 -16.55
N ALA A 295 -0.68 -20.42 -16.65
CA ALA A 295 0.54 -19.97 -15.98
C ALA A 295 0.61 -18.44 -15.92
N ALA A 296 1.53 -17.90 -15.11
CA ALA A 296 1.84 -16.50 -15.00
C ALA A 296 3.30 -16.25 -15.38
N VAL A 297 3.54 -15.25 -16.21
CA VAL A 297 4.88 -14.78 -16.60
C VAL A 297 5.20 -13.52 -15.81
N VAL A 298 6.26 -13.58 -15.02
CA VAL A 298 6.70 -12.45 -14.21
C VAL A 298 7.78 -11.66 -14.96
N HIS A 299 7.59 -10.34 -14.98
CA HIS A 299 8.40 -9.34 -15.65
C HIS A 299 8.89 -8.27 -14.66
N HIS A 300 9.72 -7.36 -15.15
CA HIS A 300 9.97 -6.06 -14.52
C HIS A 300 9.98 -4.97 -15.61
N THR A 301 9.89 -3.69 -15.23
CA THR A 301 10.08 -2.59 -16.22
C THR A 301 11.54 -2.39 -16.61
N GLY A 302 12.49 -2.96 -15.85
CA GLY A 302 13.90 -3.08 -16.27
C GLY A 302 14.70 -1.76 -16.28
N VAL A 303 14.13 -0.66 -15.80
CA VAL A 303 14.79 0.66 -15.78
C VAL A 303 15.25 1.06 -14.38
N ASP A 304 16.49 1.55 -14.28
CA ASP A 304 17.10 1.96 -13.01
C ASP A 304 16.35 3.11 -12.30
N SER A 305 15.71 4.01 -13.05
CA SER A 305 14.90 5.14 -12.54
C SER A 305 13.71 4.69 -11.71
N ASP A 306 13.09 3.58 -12.11
CA ASP A 306 11.82 3.11 -11.56
C ASP A 306 11.98 2.57 -10.13
N ASN A 307 13.22 2.29 -9.70
CA ASN A 307 13.52 1.93 -8.30
C ASN A 307 13.43 3.12 -7.33
N GLY A 308 13.52 4.36 -7.83
CA GLY A 308 13.45 5.60 -7.03
C GLY A 308 12.07 6.26 -7.02
N LEU A 309 11.14 5.77 -7.85
CA LEU A 309 9.78 6.28 -8.01
C LEU A 309 9.01 6.24 -6.69
N SER A 310 8.23 7.28 -6.35
CA SER A 310 7.25 7.18 -5.26
C SER A 310 6.02 6.39 -5.70
N CYS A 311 5.26 5.86 -4.75
CA CYS A 311 4.05 5.11 -5.06
C CYS A 311 2.90 6.02 -5.54
N ALA A 312 2.92 7.31 -5.18
CA ALA A 312 2.05 8.33 -5.78
C ALA A 312 2.39 8.62 -7.26
N GLU A 313 3.67 8.53 -7.64
CA GLU A 313 4.08 8.61 -9.05
C GLU A 313 3.65 7.37 -9.87
N SER A 314 3.28 6.23 -9.25
CA SER A 314 2.96 4.97 -9.95
C SER A 314 1.88 5.13 -11.03
N ALA A 315 0.79 5.87 -10.76
CA ALA A 315 -0.26 6.13 -11.75
C ALA A 315 0.21 7.00 -12.93
N ALA A 316 1.11 7.96 -12.69
CA ALA A 316 1.76 8.74 -13.75
C ALA A 316 2.74 7.87 -14.56
N ARG A 317 3.46 6.97 -13.90
CA ARG A 317 4.36 6.01 -14.55
C ARG A 317 3.59 5.04 -15.46
N LEU A 318 2.46 4.49 -14.99
CA LEU A 318 1.55 3.63 -15.78
C LEU A 318 1.12 4.31 -17.10
N ARG A 319 0.70 5.59 -17.04
CA ARG A 319 0.37 6.39 -18.24
C ARG A 319 1.55 6.51 -19.20
N THR A 320 2.77 6.75 -18.73
CA THR A 320 3.95 6.76 -19.62
C THR A 320 4.25 5.39 -20.24
N ILE A 321 4.04 4.29 -19.50
CA ILE A 321 4.22 2.92 -20.00
C ILE A 321 3.17 2.62 -21.10
N GLN A 322 1.92 3.04 -20.93
CA GLN A 322 0.90 2.91 -21.98
C GLN A 322 1.25 3.76 -23.21
N GLN A 323 1.64 5.02 -23.02
CA GLN A 323 2.09 5.91 -24.11
C GLN A 323 3.30 5.37 -24.88
N ALA A 324 4.19 4.61 -24.22
CA ALA A 324 5.33 3.93 -24.82
C ALA A 324 4.90 2.75 -25.69
N HIS A 325 4.09 1.83 -25.15
CA HIS A 325 3.57 0.67 -25.88
C HIS A 325 2.72 1.07 -27.10
N ILE A 326 1.79 2.02 -26.94
CA ILE A 326 1.03 2.61 -28.07
C ILE A 326 2.00 3.27 -29.07
N SER A 327 3.10 3.85 -28.59
CA SER A 327 4.15 4.42 -29.44
C SER A 327 5.01 3.40 -30.18
N GLN A 328 5.09 2.16 -29.70
CA GLN A 328 5.66 0.98 -30.37
C GLN A 328 4.63 0.28 -31.27
N GLY A 329 3.37 0.72 -31.28
CA GLY A 329 2.30 0.19 -32.14
C GLY A 329 1.48 -0.94 -31.52
N TYR A 330 1.59 -1.16 -30.21
CA TYR A 330 0.64 -2.01 -29.47
C TYR A 330 -0.71 -1.27 -29.38
N PHE A 331 -1.81 -1.98 -29.08
CA PHE A 331 -3.10 -1.33 -28.79
C PHE A 331 -3.17 -0.83 -27.34
N ASP A 332 -2.43 -1.42 -26.42
CA ASP A 332 -2.43 -1.06 -25.00
C ASP A 332 -1.14 -1.58 -24.33
N ILE A 333 -1.02 -1.48 -23.00
CA ILE A 333 0.05 -2.10 -22.22
C ILE A 333 0.19 -3.60 -22.58
N GLY A 334 1.43 -4.11 -22.66
CA GLY A 334 1.69 -5.51 -22.99
C GLY A 334 1.35 -6.50 -21.87
N TYR A 335 1.50 -6.10 -20.61
CA TYR A 335 1.21 -6.88 -19.41
C TYR A 335 -0.26 -6.78 -19.00
N ASN A 336 -0.86 -7.86 -18.51
CA ASN A 336 -2.24 -7.83 -17.99
C ASN A 336 -2.33 -7.03 -16.68
N PHE A 337 -1.31 -7.14 -15.83
CA PHE A 337 -1.22 -6.41 -14.55
C PHE A 337 0.17 -5.82 -14.36
N VAL A 338 0.23 -4.70 -13.65
CA VAL A 338 1.47 -4.07 -13.19
C VAL A 338 1.40 -3.93 -11.67
N VAL A 339 2.52 -4.13 -10.97
CA VAL A 339 2.65 -3.89 -9.53
C VAL A 339 3.77 -2.91 -9.24
N ASP A 340 3.63 -2.16 -8.15
CA ASP A 340 4.68 -1.29 -7.64
C ASP A 340 5.34 -1.84 -6.37
N ARG A 341 6.20 -1.03 -5.73
CA ARG A 341 6.96 -1.40 -4.54
C ARG A 341 6.20 -1.24 -3.22
N CYS A 342 5.13 -0.45 -3.17
CA CYS A 342 4.19 -0.42 -2.04
C CYS A 342 3.17 -1.56 -2.10
N GLY A 343 3.11 -2.31 -3.21
CA GLY A 343 2.19 -3.43 -3.40
C GLY A 343 0.85 -3.02 -4.04
N GLN A 344 0.76 -1.80 -4.59
CA GLN A 344 -0.38 -1.41 -5.43
C GLN A 344 -0.43 -2.32 -6.66
N ILE A 345 -1.64 -2.74 -7.05
CA ILE A 345 -1.89 -3.55 -8.25
C ILE A 345 -2.68 -2.69 -9.24
N PHE A 346 -2.16 -2.55 -10.45
CA PHE A 346 -2.79 -1.83 -11.55
C PHE A 346 -3.32 -2.79 -12.61
N GLU A 347 -4.54 -2.55 -13.10
CA GLU A 347 -5.04 -3.15 -14.34
C GLU A 347 -4.22 -2.61 -15.52
N GLY A 348 -3.42 -3.47 -16.15
CA GLY A 348 -2.52 -3.05 -17.23
C GLY A 348 -3.24 -2.94 -18.58
N ARG A 349 -3.66 -4.09 -19.11
CA ARG A 349 -4.18 -4.25 -20.48
C ARG A 349 -5.69 -4.42 -20.50
N SER A 350 -6.35 -3.56 -21.26
CA SER A 350 -7.81 -3.53 -21.44
C SER A 350 -8.38 -4.83 -22.01
N GLY A 351 -9.68 -5.05 -21.76
CA GLY A 351 -10.42 -6.26 -22.14
C GLY A 351 -11.11 -6.96 -20.97
N GLY A 352 -10.92 -6.47 -19.75
CA GLY A 352 -11.56 -6.99 -18.55
C GLY A 352 -10.65 -7.93 -17.77
N MET A 353 -10.16 -7.43 -16.64
CA MET A 353 -9.36 -8.16 -15.66
C MET A 353 -9.88 -9.56 -15.27
N ASP A 354 -11.19 -9.84 -15.31
CA ASP A 354 -11.79 -11.17 -15.06
C ASP A 354 -11.72 -12.16 -16.26
N LEU A 355 -11.12 -11.78 -17.39
CA LEU A 355 -11.08 -12.60 -18.60
C LEU A 355 -9.65 -13.13 -18.90
N PRO A 356 -9.51 -14.12 -19.80
CA PRO A 356 -8.22 -14.57 -20.32
C PRO A 356 -7.74 -13.66 -21.47
N VAL A 357 -7.55 -12.37 -21.20
CA VAL A 357 -7.05 -11.37 -22.17
C VAL A 357 -5.63 -11.74 -22.61
N ILE A 358 -5.39 -11.84 -23.92
CA ILE A 358 -4.09 -12.19 -24.49
C ILE A 358 -3.16 -10.96 -24.42
N GLY A 359 -2.02 -11.14 -23.76
CA GLY A 359 -0.98 -10.11 -23.59
C GLY A 359 -0.14 -9.84 -24.83
N ALA A 360 0.82 -8.93 -24.68
CA ALA A 360 1.94 -8.69 -25.59
C ALA A 360 3.23 -8.54 -24.76
N HIS A 361 3.57 -9.58 -24.01
CA HIS A 361 4.61 -9.58 -22.99
C HIS A 361 5.62 -10.73 -23.12
N ASP A 362 5.26 -11.86 -23.73
CA ASP A 362 6.09 -13.06 -23.87
C ASP A 362 5.83 -13.67 -25.25
N ALA A 363 6.51 -13.16 -26.28
CA ALA A 363 6.29 -13.56 -27.68
C ALA A 363 6.46 -15.07 -27.85
N GLY A 364 5.44 -15.74 -28.39
CA GLY A 364 5.33 -17.20 -28.47
C GLY A 364 4.48 -17.83 -27.35
N PHE A 365 4.22 -17.11 -26.26
CA PHE A 365 3.59 -17.63 -25.05
C PHE A 365 2.49 -16.73 -24.46
N ASN A 366 2.19 -15.57 -25.08
CA ASN A 366 1.09 -14.67 -24.71
C ASN A 366 -0.29 -15.36 -24.58
N THR A 367 -0.53 -16.46 -25.31
CA THR A 367 -1.77 -17.23 -25.20
C THR A 367 -1.69 -18.29 -24.11
N ASN A 368 -2.72 -18.37 -23.25
CA ASN A 368 -2.81 -19.20 -22.04
C ASN A 368 -1.94 -18.73 -20.86
N THR A 369 -1.36 -17.54 -20.90
CA THR A 369 -0.59 -16.97 -19.78
C THR A 369 -1.18 -15.65 -19.33
N VAL A 370 -0.79 -15.21 -18.13
CA VAL A 370 -1.05 -13.85 -17.62
C VAL A 370 0.29 -13.17 -17.34
N GLY A 371 0.51 -12.00 -17.94
CA GLY A 371 1.71 -11.20 -17.74
C GLY A 371 1.56 -10.26 -16.55
N ILE A 372 2.50 -10.33 -15.61
CA ILE A 372 2.56 -9.46 -14.43
C ILE A 372 3.93 -8.79 -14.41
N SER A 373 3.99 -7.46 -14.46
CA SER A 373 5.25 -6.71 -14.41
C SER A 373 5.41 -5.93 -13.12
N PHE A 374 6.61 -5.95 -12.52
CA PHE A 374 6.96 -5.18 -11.34
C PHE A 374 7.76 -3.94 -11.75
N ILE A 375 7.26 -2.75 -11.44
CA ILE A 375 7.97 -1.48 -11.65
C ILE A 375 9.32 -1.50 -10.91
N GLY A 376 10.42 -1.36 -11.65
CA GLY A 376 11.79 -1.38 -11.11
C GLY A 376 12.79 -2.21 -11.95
N ASN A 377 14.07 -2.17 -11.56
CA ASN A 377 15.15 -2.97 -12.14
C ASN A 377 15.83 -3.90 -11.12
N PHE A 378 15.19 -5.03 -10.89
CA PHE A 378 15.69 -6.11 -10.03
C PHE A 378 16.88 -6.90 -10.60
N GLU A 379 17.61 -6.42 -11.62
CA GLU A 379 18.99 -6.93 -11.86
C GLU A 379 19.96 -6.54 -10.74
N LYS A 380 19.62 -5.52 -9.94
CA LYS A 380 20.37 -5.14 -8.72
C LYS A 380 19.49 -4.77 -7.53
N ALA A 381 18.31 -4.17 -7.76
CA ALA A 381 17.42 -3.78 -6.68
C ALA A 381 16.85 -5.01 -5.95
N THR A 382 16.67 -4.88 -4.63
CA THR A 382 15.91 -5.83 -3.82
C THR A 382 14.42 -5.64 -4.14
N PRO A 383 13.66 -6.67 -4.56
CA PRO A 383 12.21 -6.57 -4.68
C PRO A 383 11.59 -6.47 -3.28
N SER A 384 10.71 -5.49 -3.06
CA SER A 384 10.01 -5.32 -1.78
C SER A 384 9.07 -6.50 -1.49
N ARG A 385 8.80 -6.77 -0.20
CA ARG A 385 7.83 -7.79 0.20
C ARG A 385 6.44 -7.47 -0.35
N ALA A 386 5.97 -6.24 -0.20
CA ALA A 386 4.63 -5.83 -0.63
C ALA A 386 4.39 -6.09 -2.13
N GLY A 387 5.34 -5.75 -3.00
CA GLY A 387 5.25 -6.06 -4.43
C GLY A 387 5.28 -7.56 -4.73
N MET A 388 6.08 -8.36 -4.00
CA MET A 388 6.10 -9.82 -4.16
C MET A 388 4.79 -10.49 -3.71
N ASP A 389 4.21 -10.05 -2.59
CA ASP A 389 2.95 -10.58 -2.06
C ASP A 389 1.76 -10.09 -2.93
N ALA A 390 1.82 -8.90 -3.53
CA ALA A 390 0.89 -8.42 -4.55
C ALA A 390 0.89 -9.31 -5.82
N ILE A 391 2.08 -9.68 -6.35
CA ILE A 391 2.17 -10.66 -7.45
C ILE A 391 1.53 -11.99 -7.04
N ALA A 392 1.79 -12.46 -5.81
CA ALA A 392 1.23 -13.71 -5.33
C ALA A 392 -0.31 -13.69 -5.25
N ARG A 393 -0.92 -12.56 -4.88
CA ARG A 393 -2.39 -12.36 -4.91
C ARG A 393 -2.97 -12.40 -6.30
N ILE A 394 -2.34 -11.73 -7.28
CA ILE A 394 -2.77 -11.79 -8.70
C ILE A 394 -2.72 -13.24 -9.19
N VAL A 395 -1.63 -13.96 -8.90
CA VAL A 395 -1.48 -15.38 -9.24
C VAL A 395 -2.58 -16.22 -8.57
N ALA A 396 -2.80 -16.07 -7.26
CA ALA A 396 -3.79 -16.84 -6.50
C ALA A 396 -5.21 -16.64 -7.04
N TRP A 397 -5.63 -15.39 -7.20
CA TRP A 397 -6.93 -15.04 -7.75
C TRP A 397 -7.10 -15.52 -9.20
N LYS A 398 -6.16 -15.20 -10.12
CA LYS A 398 -6.27 -15.64 -11.52
C LYS A 398 -6.19 -17.17 -11.68
N PHE A 399 -5.50 -17.89 -10.80
CA PHE A 399 -5.41 -19.36 -10.87
C PHE A 399 -6.62 -20.04 -10.21
N GLY A 400 -7.22 -19.44 -9.18
CA GLY A 400 -8.48 -19.91 -8.58
C GLY A 400 -9.63 -19.95 -9.59
N MET A 401 -9.66 -19.03 -10.57
CA MET A 401 -10.62 -19.03 -11.70
C MET A 401 -10.57 -20.29 -12.59
N TYR A 402 -9.47 -21.06 -12.52
CA TYR A 402 -9.21 -22.24 -13.35
C TYR A 402 -8.84 -23.49 -12.52
N GLY A 403 -8.89 -23.42 -11.18
CA GLY A 403 -8.55 -24.53 -10.28
C GLY A 403 -7.06 -24.93 -10.32
N ILE A 404 -6.16 -23.97 -10.52
CA ILE A 404 -4.74 -24.21 -10.78
C ILE A 404 -3.89 -24.12 -9.49
N ASP A 405 -3.17 -25.18 -9.16
CA ASP A 405 -2.11 -25.16 -8.14
C ASP A 405 -0.88 -24.35 -8.64
N PRO A 406 -0.54 -23.19 -8.06
CA PRO A 406 0.58 -22.35 -8.53
C PRO A 406 1.96 -22.98 -8.33
N THR A 407 2.09 -23.91 -7.38
CA THR A 407 3.36 -24.62 -7.13
C THR A 407 3.62 -25.75 -8.14
N GLY A 408 2.64 -26.03 -9.01
CA GLY A 408 2.73 -27.05 -10.05
C GLY A 408 3.53 -26.64 -11.30
N LYS A 409 3.49 -27.53 -12.29
CA LYS A 409 4.08 -27.32 -13.62
C LYS A 409 3.02 -27.26 -14.71
N VAL A 410 3.37 -26.64 -15.82
CA VAL A 410 2.56 -26.47 -17.03
C VAL A 410 3.34 -26.99 -18.23
N THR A 411 2.64 -27.43 -19.29
CA THR A 411 3.23 -27.57 -20.62
C THR A 411 2.60 -26.53 -21.54
N LEU A 412 3.42 -25.67 -22.14
CA LEU A 412 3.03 -24.63 -23.09
C LEU A 412 3.70 -24.88 -24.44
N THR A 413 3.12 -24.37 -25.52
CA THR A 413 3.62 -24.57 -26.89
C THR A 413 3.90 -23.23 -27.55
N SER A 414 5.11 -23.06 -28.10
CA SER A 414 5.52 -21.80 -28.73
C SER A 414 4.70 -21.48 -29.98
N GLY A 415 4.11 -20.28 -30.03
CA GLY A 415 3.33 -19.76 -31.15
C GLY A 415 4.16 -19.10 -32.26
N VAL A 416 5.43 -18.76 -32.02
CA VAL A 416 6.30 -17.99 -32.94
C VAL A 416 7.61 -18.73 -33.25
N ASP A 417 8.29 -18.31 -34.31
CA ASP A 417 9.54 -18.94 -34.73
C ASP A 417 10.70 -18.63 -33.77
N GLN A 418 11.69 -19.53 -33.72
CA GLN A 418 12.86 -19.35 -32.85
C GLN A 418 13.67 -18.12 -33.30
N GLY A 419 13.97 -17.23 -32.38
CA GLY A 419 14.68 -15.97 -32.61
C GLY A 419 13.76 -14.75 -32.76
N TYR A 420 12.49 -14.93 -33.16
CA TYR A 420 11.51 -13.84 -33.23
C TYR A 420 11.35 -13.18 -31.85
N SER A 421 11.57 -11.86 -31.77
CA SER A 421 11.53 -11.10 -30.51
C SER A 421 12.33 -11.69 -29.34
N GLY A 422 13.36 -12.48 -29.63
CA GLY A 422 14.20 -13.17 -28.64
C GLY A 422 13.68 -14.55 -28.16
N ASN A 423 12.56 -15.06 -28.67
CA ASN A 423 12.02 -16.38 -28.33
C ASN A 423 13.04 -17.52 -28.53
N LYS A 424 13.26 -18.34 -27.50
CA LYS A 424 14.25 -19.44 -27.52
C LYS A 424 13.70 -20.74 -28.11
N ILE A 425 12.38 -20.88 -28.24
CA ILE A 425 11.67 -22.15 -28.46
C ILE A 425 11.04 -22.21 -29.87
N PRO A 426 11.40 -23.18 -30.74
CA PRO A 426 10.84 -23.26 -32.09
C PRO A 426 9.32 -23.43 -32.12
N LYS A 427 8.65 -22.75 -33.07
CA LYS A 427 7.21 -22.78 -33.27
C LYS A 427 6.64 -24.20 -33.27
N GLY A 428 5.54 -24.40 -32.55
CA GLY A 428 4.91 -25.71 -32.38
C GLY A 428 5.62 -26.66 -31.41
N THR A 429 6.78 -26.30 -30.85
CA THR A 429 7.46 -27.09 -29.80
C THR A 429 6.83 -26.83 -28.45
N SER A 430 6.49 -27.90 -27.74
CA SER A 430 6.02 -27.84 -26.36
C SER A 430 7.15 -27.92 -25.34
N VAL A 431 7.10 -27.08 -24.31
CA VAL A 431 8.06 -27.03 -23.20
C VAL A 431 7.33 -27.11 -21.86
N THR A 432 7.97 -27.71 -20.84
CA THR A 432 7.40 -27.85 -19.50
C THR A 432 8.07 -26.91 -18.51
N LEU A 433 7.30 -25.97 -17.97
CA LEU A 433 7.73 -24.86 -17.11
C LEU A 433 7.08 -24.96 -15.72
N PRO A 434 7.60 -24.25 -14.70
CA PRO A 434 6.80 -23.89 -13.52
C PRO A 434 5.56 -23.10 -13.92
N ARG A 435 4.52 -23.06 -13.08
CA ARG A 435 3.32 -22.23 -13.36
C ARG A 435 3.50 -20.75 -13.06
N VAL A 436 4.45 -20.39 -12.19
CA VAL A 436 4.93 -19.01 -12.04
C VAL A 436 6.39 -19.03 -12.51
N PHE A 437 6.67 -18.41 -13.66
CA PHE A 437 7.99 -18.45 -14.29
C PHE A 437 8.41 -17.06 -14.77
N GLY A 438 9.70 -16.88 -15.05
CA GLY A 438 10.24 -15.59 -15.49
C GLY A 438 10.32 -15.53 -17.01
N HIS A 439 10.11 -14.36 -17.61
CA HIS A 439 10.24 -14.16 -19.06
C HIS A 439 11.59 -14.64 -19.64
N ARG A 440 12.66 -14.62 -18.84
CA ARG A 440 13.96 -15.24 -19.19
C ARG A 440 13.96 -16.77 -19.39
N ASP A 441 12.90 -17.48 -19.02
CA ASP A 441 12.79 -18.94 -19.22
C ASP A 441 12.37 -19.28 -20.67
N THR A 442 11.54 -18.44 -21.28
CA THR A 442 11.05 -18.55 -22.66
C THR A 442 11.87 -17.71 -23.64
N ASN A 443 12.14 -16.44 -23.30
CA ASN A 443 12.67 -15.44 -24.23
C ASN A 443 14.03 -14.87 -23.75
N SER A 444 14.76 -14.24 -24.67
CA SER A 444 16.15 -13.81 -24.48
C SER A 444 16.25 -12.41 -23.85
N THR A 445 15.82 -12.31 -22.59
CA THR A 445 15.65 -11.06 -21.84
C THR A 445 16.41 -11.06 -20.51
N ALA A 446 16.50 -9.89 -19.87
CA ALA A 446 16.85 -9.74 -18.45
C ALA A 446 15.63 -9.94 -17.52
N CYS A 447 14.39 -9.77 -17.99
CA CYS A 447 13.19 -9.86 -17.14
C CYS A 447 13.09 -11.24 -16.41
N PRO A 448 12.70 -11.30 -15.13
CA PRO A 448 12.29 -10.20 -14.23
C PRO A 448 13.43 -9.63 -13.36
N GLY A 449 14.70 -9.85 -13.75
CA GLY A 449 15.87 -9.44 -12.97
C GLY A 449 16.42 -10.50 -12.00
N ALA A 450 17.73 -10.47 -11.77
CA ALA A 450 18.49 -11.43 -10.97
C ALA A 450 18.09 -11.51 -9.48
N GLY A 451 17.54 -10.44 -8.89
CA GLY A 451 17.05 -10.40 -7.51
C GLY A 451 15.63 -10.93 -7.34
N LEU A 452 14.75 -10.75 -8.33
CA LEU A 452 13.35 -11.19 -8.31
C LEU A 452 13.17 -12.62 -8.85
N TYR A 453 13.93 -13.01 -9.88
CA TYR A 453 13.90 -14.38 -10.43
C TYR A 453 14.05 -15.52 -9.39
N PRO A 454 14.99 -15.48 -8.41
CA PRO A 454 15.07 -16.53 -7.38
C PRO A 454 13.89 -16.53 -6.38
N LYS A 455 13.06 -15.47 -6.36
CA LYS A 455 11.89 -15.34 -5.47
C LYS A 455 10.61 -15.93 -6.09
N LEU A 456 10.58 -16.25 -7.39
CA LEU A 456 9.38 -16.77 -8.08
C LEU A 456 8.80 -18.04 -7.44
N SER A 457 9.66 -18.91 -6.90
CA SER A 457 9.23 -20.10 -6.16
C SER A 457 8.58 -19.75 -4.82
N ARG A 458 9.02 -18.69 -4.14
CA ARG A 458 8.37 -18.16 -2.92
C ARG A 458 7.01 -17.56 -3.25
N ILE A 459 6.92 -16.73 -4.29
CA ILE A 459 5.67 -16.16 -4.81
C ILE A 459 4.65 -17.28 -5.12
N ALA A 460 5.09 -18.36 -5.77
CA ALA A 460 4.23 -19.51 -6.07
C ALA A 460 3.74 -20.28 -4.82
N GLN A 461 4.51 -20.29 -3.72
CA GLN A 461 4.05 -20.86 -2.44
C GLN A 461 3.06 -19.91 -1.75
N VAL A 462 3.34 -18.60 -1.73
CA VAL A 462 2.45 -17.56 -1.18
C VAL A 462 1.09 -17.59 -1.87
N ALA A 463 1.08 -17.70 -3.21
CA ALA A 463 -0.13 -17.78 -4.02
C ALA A 463 -0.98 -19.05 -3.79
N LYS A 464 -0.47 -20.03 -3.03
CA LYS A 464 -1.18 -21.27 -2.66
C LYS A 464 -1.87 -21.16 -1.29
N THR A 465 -1.54 -20.13 -0.52
CA THR A 465 -2.00 -19.96 0.86
C THR A 465 -3.50 -19.58 0.89
N PRO A 466 -4.37 -20.28 1.66
CA PRO A 466 -5.82 -20.20 1.50
C PRO A 466 -6.47 -18.81 1.65
N GLY A 467 -5.91 -17.93 2.47
CA GLY A 467 -6.44 -16.57 2.67
C GLY A 467 -5.70 -15.45 1.92
N ILE A 468 -4.73 -15.74 1.05
CA ILE A 468 -3.71 -14.74 0.63
C ILE A 468 -4.23 -13.40 0.07
N SER A 469 -5.40 -13.36 -0.58
CA SER A 469 -6.04 -12.12 -1.05
C SER A 469 -6.86 -11.38 0.00
N HIS A 470 -6.64 -11.66 1.29
CA HIS A 470 -7.25 -10.93 2.41
C HIS A 470 -6.99 -9.42 2.29
N ALA A 471 -7.92 -8.58 2.75
CA ALA A 471 -7.72 -7.13 2.74
C ALA A 471 -6.57 -6.73 3.69
N LEU A 472 -5.62 -5.95 3.16
CA LEU A 472 -4.59 -5.36 3.99
C LEU A 472 -5.20 -4.30 4.92
N ALA A 473 -4.54 -4.07 6.05
CA ALA A 473 -4.49 -2.73 6.61
C ALA A 473 -3.86 -1.81 5.54
N THR A 474 -4.69 -1.03 4.87
CA THR A 474 -4.27 0.16 4.11
C THR A 474 -4.51 1.37 5.01
N SER A 475 -3.51 2.22 5.13
CA SER A 475 -3.55 3.50 5.85
C SER A 475 -3.64 4.71 4.91
N ASP A 476 -3.80 4.47 3.61
CA ASP A 476 -4.08 5.48 2.57
C ASP A 476 -5.60 5.72 2.50
N VAL A 477 -6.08 6.85 3.05
CA VAL A 477 -7.51 7.20 3.11
C VAL A 477 -8.01 7.82 1.80
N ASN A 478 -7.13 8.40 0.98
CA ASN A 478 -7.51 9.25 -0.15
C ASN A 478 -7.21 8.60 -1.54
N ARG A 479 -6.45 7.50 -1.55
CA ARG A 479 -5.89 6.77 -2.70
C ARG A 479 -4.86 7.53 -3.54
N ASP A 480 -4.09 8.43 -2.93
CA ASP A 480 -2.98 9.10 -3.59
C ASP A 480 -1.70 8.26 -3.66
N GLY A 481 -1.64 7.13 -2.93
CA GLY A 481 -0.49 6.22 -2.92
C GLY A 481 0.55 6.52 -1.84
N VAL A 482 0.26 7.45 -0.92
CA VAL A 482 1.00 7.66 0.33
C VAL A 482 0.13 7.22 1.52
N THR A 483 0.77 6.88 2.64
CA THR A 483 0.05 6.49 3.87
C THR A 483 -0.24 7.69 4.76
N ASP A 484 -1.38 7.67 5.45
CA ASP A 484 -1.86 8.79 6.27
C ASP A 484 -1.63 8.56 7.77
N LEU A 485 -1.17 9.61 8.44
CA LEU A 485 -0.92 9.60 9.88
C LEU A 485 -2.21 9.86 10.66
N VAL A 486 -2.45 9.09 11.72
CA VAL A 486 -3.49 9.39 12.71
C VAL A 486 -2.87 9.68 14.05
N THR A 487 -3.31 10.77 14.70
CA THR A 487 -3.04 11.04 16.11
C THR A 487 -4.33 11.28 16.88
N GLY A 488 -4.45 10.63 18.03
CA GLY A 488 -5.57 10.81 18.95
C GLY A 488 -5.19 11.72 20.12
N THR A 489 -6.16 12.49 20.60
CA THR A 489 -6.04 13.32 21.80
C THR A 489 -7.17 12.94 22.77
N PRO A 490 -7.15 11.73 23.37
CA PRO A 490 -8.28 11.22 24.15
C PRO A 490 -8.67 12.10 25.35
N ARG A 491 -7.72 12.86 25.90
CA ARG A 491 -7.91 13.78 27.04
C ARG A 491 -8.52 15.13 26.64
N ALA A 492 -8.51 15.48 25.37
CA ALA A 492 -9.08 16.73 24.87
C ALA A 492 -10.58 16.83 25.15
N LEU A 493 -11.10 18.06 25.16
CA LEU A 493 -12.53 18.36 25.36
C LEU A 493 -13.11 17.71 26.65
N THR A 494 -12.40 17.83 27.77
CA THR A 494 -12.80 17.23 29.08
C THR A 494 -12.75 15.69 29.08
N ASN A 495 -11.78 15.10 28.39
CA ASN A 495 -11.62 13.65 28.17
C ASN A 495 -12.72 12.99 27.35
N GLY A 496 -13.51 13.75 26.57
CA GLY A 496 -14.35 13.17 25.52
C GLY A 496 -13.55 12.82 24.26
N GLY A 497 -12.42 13.49 24.02
CA GLY A 497 -11.42 13.11 23.02
C GLY A 497 -11.62 13.68 21.60
N THR A 498 -10.55 13.61 20.79
CA THR A 498 -10.57 13.87 19.35
C THR A 498 -9.61 12.93 18.63
N VAL A 499 -9.81 12.74 17.32
CA VAL A 499 -8.86 12.09 16.41
C VAL A 499 -8.54 13.06 15.28
N THR A 500 -7.28 13.22 14.89
CA THR A 500 -6.88 13.98 13.70
C THR A 500 -6.15 13.09 12.72
N VAL A 501 -6.71 12.94 11.53
CA VAL A 501 -6.07 12.34 10.35
C VAL A 501 -5.29 13.43 9.63
N VAL A 502 -4.04 13.15 9.29
CA VAL A 502 -3.15 14.03 8.53
C VAL A 502 -2.66 13.28 7.30
N PRO A 503 -3.09 13.67 6.08
CA PRO A 503 -2.69 12.97 4.89
C PRO A 503 -1.17 12.92 4.68
N GLY A 504 -0.69 11.87 4.04
CA GLY A 504 0.70 11.75 3.61
C GLY A 504 1.08 12.74 2.51
N GLY A 505 2.34 12.69 2.07
CA GLY A 505 2.83 13.48 0.93
C GLY A 505 4.34 13.34 0.73
N LEU A 506 4.85 13.66 -0.46
CA LEU A 506 6.26 13.40 -0.82
C LEU A 506 7.29 14.08 0.11
N ASP A 507 6.94 15.24 0.68
CA ASP A 507 7.74 15.96 1.68
C ASP A 507 7.38 15.60 3.15
N GLY A 508 6.45 14.68 3.35
CA GLY A 508 5.85 14.31 4.64
C GLY A 508 4.42 14.84 4.85
N PRO A 509 3.86 14.66 6.08
CA PRO A 509 2.45 14.88 6.36
C PRO A 509 1.88 16.28 6.04
N VAL A 510 0.84 16.31 5.21
CA VAL A 510 0.20 17.50 4.63
C VAL A 510 -0.86 18.07 5.56
N THR A 511 -0.41 18.73 6.63
CA THR A 511 -1.29 19.33 7.67
C THR A 511 -2.28 20.40 7.20
N ALA A 512 -2.18 20.86 5.94
CA ALA A 512 -3.19 21.70 5.30
C ALA A 512 -4.49 20.92 4.99
N SER A 513 -4.38 19.61 4.72
CA SER A 513 -5.46 18.71 4.29
C SER A 513 -6.01 17.83 5.42
N LYS A 514 -5.61 18.09 6.67
CA LYS A 514 -6.01 17.29 7.85
C LYS A 514 -7.52 17.30 8.10
N LEU A 515 -8.03 16.23 8.70
CA LEU A 515 -9.41 16.08 9.14
C LEU A 515 -9.46 15.73 10.64
N THR A 516 -10.07 16.61 11.44
CA THR A 516 -10.29 16.38 12.88
C THR A 516 -11.71 15.90 13.16
N LEU A 517 -11.83 14.81 13.92
CA LEU A 517 -13.05 14.05 14.18
C LEU A 517 -13.32 13.95 15.69
N THR A 518 -14.60 13.98 16.03
CA THR A 518 -15.18 13.77 17.37
C THR A 518 -16.50 13.02 17.21
N GLN A 519 -17.09 12.51 18.29
CA GLN A 519 -18.44 11.94 18.26
C GLN A 519 -19.56 12.95 17.95
N ASN A 520 -19.24 14.25 17.90
CA ASN A 520 -20.14 15.31 17.41
C ASN A 520 -19.91 15.67 15.92
N SER A 521 -18.91 15.08 15.25
CA SER A 521 -18.63 15.36 13.84
C SER A 521 -19.71 14.75 12.93
N THR A 522 -20.08 15.44 11.86
CA THR A 522 -21.19 15.04 10.98
C THR A 522 -21.02 13.62 10.45
N GLY A 523 -21.95 12.73 10.83
CA GLY A 523 -21.98 11.35 10.35
C GLY A 523 -21.13 10.35 11.15
N VAL A 524 -20.41 10.82 12.18
CA VAL A 524 -19.81 9.94 13.20
C VAL A 524 -20.93 9.40 14.10
N PRO A 525 -21.07 8.08 14.28
CA PRO A 525 -22.04 7.51 15.21
C PRO A 525 -21.69 7.77 16.68
N GLY A 526 -22.72 7.97 17.50
CA GLY A 526 -22.61 8.21 18.95
C GLY A 526 -23.08 9.61 19.35
N SER A 527 -22.68 10.03 20.54
CA SER A 527 -22.67 11.42 21.00
C SER A 527 -21.40 11.65 21.83
N HIS A 528 -21.02 12.90 22.05
CA HIS A 528 -19.82 13.24 22.82
C HIS A 528 -20.18 13.55 24.28
N GLU A 529 -19.66 12.74 25.18
CA GLU A 529 -19.74 12.89 26.63
C GLU A 529 -18.35 13.13 27.28
N SER A 530 -18.38 13.58 28.54
CA SER A 530 -17.19 14.02 29.28
C SER A 530 -16.49 12.83 29.95
N GLY A 531 -15.83 11.99 29.16
CA GLY A 531 -15.07 10.85 29.68
C GLY A 531 -14.82 9.71 28.68
N ASP A 532 -15.38 9.79 27.47
CA ASP A 532 -15.37 8.69 26.49
C ASP A 532 -13.96 8.30 26.00
N ASN A 533 -13.01 9.24 26.06
CA ASN A 533 -11.65 9.11 25.56
C ASN A 533 -11.60 8.68 24.08
N PHE A 534 -12.41 9.30 23.21
CA PHE A 534 -12.40 9.04 21.77
C PHE A 534 -11.00 9.28 21.18
N GLY A 535 -10.45 8.26 20.51
CA GLY A 535 -9.06 8.28 20.02
C GLY A 535 -8.03 7.72 21.00
N ALA A 536 -8.46 7.02 22.06
CA ALA A 536 -7.55 6.29 22.96
C ALA A 536 -6.79 5.15 22.27
N SER A 537 -7.31 4.65 21.16
CA SER A 537 -6.64 3.72 20.25
C SER A 537 -7.32 3.82 18.87
N THR A 538 -6.53 3.73 17.81
CA THR A 538 -6.98 3.86 16.41
C THR A 538 -6.24 2.88 15.51
N ALA A 539 -6.92 2.34 14.50
CA ALA A 539 -6.36 1.37 13.55
C ALA A 539 -7.03 1.48 12.16
N TRP A 540 -6.27 1.16 11.12
CA TRP A 540 -6.63 1.34 9.70
C TRP A 540 -6.94 0.02 8.97
N GLY A 541 -7.86 0.04 8.01
CA GLY A 541 -7.99 -0.99 6.97
C GLY A 541 -9.27 -0.88 6.15
N ASP A 542 -9.34 -1.58 5.01
CA ASP A 542 -10.51 -1.59 4.12
C ASP A 542 -11.63 -2.48 4.69
N VAL A 543 -12.39 -1.96 5.67
CA VAL A 543 -13.47 -2.71 6.34
C VAL A 543 -14.67 -2.88 5.41
N ASN A 544 -14.97 -1.89 4.57
CA ASN A 544 -16.15 -1.87 3.72
C ASN A 544 -15.98 -2.66 2.41
N GLY A 545 -14.75 -2.84 1.91
CA GLY A 545 -14.41 -3.59 0.70
C GLY A 545 -14.45 -2.77 -0.60
N ASP A 546 -14.34 -1.44 -0.52
CA ASP A 546 -14.07 -0.57 -1.69
C ASP A 546 -12.58 -0.26 -1.86
N GLY A 547 -11.78 -0.46 -0.80
CA GLY A 547 -10.33 -0.35 -0.78
C GLY A 547 -9.79 1.07 -0.60
N TYR A 548 -10.57 2.02 -0.10
CA TYR A 548 -10.01 3.14 0.68
C TYR A 548 -9.70 2.67 2.11
N ALA A 549 -8.90 3.41 2.88
CA ALA A 549 -8.75 3.12 4.30
C ALA A 549 -10.01 3.51 5.09
N ASP A 550 -10.56 2.57 5.87
CA ASP A 550 -11.55 2.87 6.91
C ASP A 550 -10.86 2.96 8.27
N LEU A 551 -11.33 3.87 9.13
CA LEU A 551 -10.72 4.18 10.41
C LEU A 551 -11.53 3.60 11.57
N ALA A 552 -10.96 2.62 12.29
CA ALA A 552 -11.48 2.12 13.54
C ALA A 552 -10.94 2.95 14.72
N ILE A 553 -11.84 3.39 15.62
CA ILE A 553 -11.58 4.32 16.72
C ILE A 553 -12.16 3.75 18.02
N GLY A 554 -11.33 3.66 19.07
CA GLY A 554 -11.75 3.29 20.42
C GLY A 554 -12.21 4.48 21.25
N ALA A 555 -13.31 4.28 21.99
CA ALA A 555 -13.84 5.18 23.02
C ALA A 555 -14.09 4.39 24.32
N PRO A 556 -13.05 4.09 25.12
CA PRO A 556 -13.13 3.20 26.28
C PRO A 556 -13.87 3.77 27.49
N GLY A 557 -14.32 5.02 27.45
CA GLY A 557 -15.18 5.62 28.47
C GLY A 557 -16.68 5.46 28.22
N GLU A 558 -17.10 5.17 26.98
CA GLU A 558 -18.51 5.28 26.56
C GLU A 558 -19.51 4.63 27.54
N ASP A 559 -20.49 5.42 27.97
CA ASP A 559 -21.67 4.95 28.70
C ASP A 559 -22.73 4.40 27.71
N ASP A 560 -23.49 3.38 28.12
CA ASP A 560 -24.65 2.93 27.32
C ASP A 560 -25.99 3.48 27.80
N THR A 561 -26.95 3.55 26.87
CA THR A 561 -28.34 3.94 27.13
C THR A 561 -29.13 2.96 28.02
N SER A 562 -28.50 1.87 28.46
CA SER A 562 -29.04 0.86 29.38
C SER A 562 -28.49 1.00 30.81
N GLY A 563 -27.60 1.97 31.07
CA GLY A 563 -27.03 2.25 32.39
C GLY A 563 -25.73 1.49 32.73
N ASN A 564 -25.04 0.88 31.76
CA ASN A 564 -23.68 0.40 31.96
C ASN A 564 -22.69 1.55 31.69
N ALA A 565 -22.30 2.24 32.75
CA ALA A 565 -21.24 3.25 32.66
C ALA A 565 -19.87 2.62 32.34
N ASP A 566 -18.98 3.33 31.65
CA ASP A 566 -17.67 2.80 31.22
C ASP A 566 -17.76 1.47 30.42
N ARG A 567 -18.82 1.25 29.62
CA ARG A 567 -18.93 0.03 28.78
C ARG A 567 -17.91 0.06 27.64
N GLY A 568 -17.68 1.23 27.08
CA GLY A 568 -16.75 1.49 25.99
C GLY A 568 -17.30 1.06 24.61
N GLN A 569 -16.92 1.82 23.59
CA GLN A 569 -17.39 1.69 22.21
C GLN A 569 -16.23 1.61 21.22
N VAL A 570 -16.50 1.02 20.06
CA VAL A 570 -15.66 1.11 18.86
C VAL A 570 -16.48 1.68 17.73
N THR A 571 -15.95 2.71 17.07
CA THR A 571 -16.57 3.39 15.93
C THR A 571 -15.69 3.18 14.70
N VAL A 572 -16.29 2.76 13.60
CA VAL A 572 -15.63 2.56 12.30
C VAL A 572 -16.20 3.56 11.32
N LEU A 573 -15.34 4.35 10.68
CA LEU A 573 -15.70 5.40 9.74
C LEU A 573 -15.11 5.09 8.37
N TYR A 574 -15.93 5.21 7.32
CA TYR A 574 -15.56 4.78 5.97
C TYR A 574 -14.82 5.85 5.17
N GLY A 575 -13.78 5.44 4.44
CA GLY A 575 -13.02 6.30 3.54
C GLY A 575 -13.82 6.75 2.30
N PRO A 576 -13.31 7.69 1.51
CA PRO A 576 -12.25 8.64 1.85
C PRO A 576 -12.75 9.78 2.78
N ALA A 577 -14.06 9.89 3.00
CA ALA A 577 -14.68 11.07 3.61
C ALA A 577 -14.84 11.01 5.15
N LEU A 578 -14.69 9.82 5.75
CA LEU A 578 -14.82 9.54 7.19
C LEU A 578 -16.09 10.14 7.85
N ASN A 579 -17.18 10.25 7.08
CA ASN A 579 -18.45 10.86 7.45
C ASN A 579 -19.66 9.91 7.32
N THR A 580 -19.40 8.62 7.14
CA THR A 580 -20.37 7.53 7.27
C THR A 580 -19.68 6.35 7.95
N GLY A 581 -20.44 5.40 8.50
CA GLY A 581 -19.86 4.28 9.22
C GLY A 581 -20.84 3.61 10.18
N PHE A 582 -20.31 2.92 11.18
CA PHE A 582 -21.08 2.28 12.25
C PHE A 582 -20.30 2.30 13.57
N SER A 583 -20.99 2.12 14.69
CA SER A 583 -20.33 1.84 15.97
C SER A 583 -20.95 0.66 16.69
N TYR A 584 -20.21 0.09 17.64
CA TYR A 584 -20.62 -1.08 18.40
C TYR A 584 -19.93 -1.19 19.76
N THR A 585 -20.53 -2.01 20.63
CA THR A 585 -20.02 -2.38 21.95
C THR A 585 -19.96 -3.90 22.06
N THR A 586 -19.46 -4.47 23.18
CA THR A 586 -19.56 -5.92 23.42
C THR A 586 -21.03 -6.36 23.52
N SER A 587 -21.32 -7.66 23.42
CA SER A 587 -22.69 -8.19 23.61
C SER A 587 -22.71 -9.38 24.57
N GLY A 588 -23.91 -9.85 24.93
CA GLY A 588 -24.09 -11.05 25.75
C GLY A 588 -23.44 -10.97 27.14
N SER A 589 -22.83 -12.07 27.58
CA SER A 589 -22.28 -12.24 28.94
C SER A 589 -21.04 -11.41 29.26
N VAL A 590 -20.48 -10.69 28.28
CA VAL A 590 -19.37 -9.73 28.47
C VAL A 590 -19.80 -8.27 28.33
N THR A 591 -21.12 -8.00 28.37
CA THR A 591 -21.67 -6.67 28.61
C THR A 591 -21.71 -6.37 30.10
N ALA A 592 -21.00 -5.34 30.55
CA ALA A 592 -21.02 -4.87 31.93
C ALA A 592 -20.52 -3.42 32.03
N ALA A 593 -20.92 -2.72 33.10
CA ALA A 593 -20.31 -1.46 33.50
C ALA A 593 -18.82 -1.65 33.83
N GLY A 594 -17.97 -0.74 33.33
CA GLY A 594 -16.51 -0.84 33.44
C GLY A 594 -15.87 -1.92 32.56
N ALA A 595 -16.47 -2.24 31.41
CA ALA A 595 -15.87 -3.15 30.42
C ALA A 595 -14.79 -2.46 29.56
N LYS A 596 -14.98 -1.16 29.27
CA LYS A 596 -14.03 -0.29 28.54
C LYS A 596 -13.56 -0.85 27.19
N LEU A 597 -14.46 -1.43 26.38
CA LEU A 597 -14.12 -1.84 25.00
C LEU A 597 -13.60 -0.63 24.21
N GLY A 598 -12.61 -0.84 23.33
CA GLY A 598 -11.90 0.25 22.68
C GLY A 598 -10.72 0.78 23.50
N SER A 599 -10.31 0.06 24.56
CA SER A 599 -9.01 0.31 25.24
C SER A 599 -7.83 0.03 24.31
N THR A 600 -8.03 -0.86 23.33
CA THR A 600 -7.18 -1.07 22.15
C THR A 600 -8.07 -1.56 21.01
N VAL A 601 -7.77 -1.15 19.78
CA VAL A 601 -8.38 -1.64 18.53
C VAL A 601 -7.28 -2.08 17.57
N ALA A 602 -7.55 -3.09 16.75
CA ALA A 602 -6.65 -3.54 15.68
C ALA A 602 -7.49 -4.06 14.51
N VAL A 603 -7.01 -3.86 13.27
CA VAL A 603 -7.76 -4.13 12.04
C VAL A 603 -6.93 -5.02 11.12
N GLY A 604 -7.63 -5.91 10.43
CA GLY A 604 -7.07 -6.84 9.46
C GLY A 604 -8.10 -7.88 9.05
N ASP A 605 -8.04 -8.40 7.83
CA ASP A 605 -8.98 -9.43 7.38
C ASP A 605 -8.62 -10.79 8.04
N PHE A 606 -9.44 -11.18 9.03
CA PHE A 606 -9.25 -12.39 9.82
C PHE A 606 -9.89 -13.63 9.20
N ASN A 607 -10.60 -13.46 8.07
CA ASN A 607 -11.52 -14.46 7.52
C ASN A 607 -11.27 -14.83 6.04
N GLY A 608 -10.54 -14.00 5.31
CA GLY A 608 -10.14 -14.18 3.91
C GLY A 608 -11.20 -13.79 2.88
N ASP A 609 -12.26 -13.05 3.27
CA ASP A 609 -13.31 -12.59 2.34
C ASP A 609 -12.95 -11.33 1.54
N GLY A 610 -11.75 -10.78 1.76
CA GLY A 610 -11.23 -9.60 1.06
C GLY A 610 -11.75 -8.30 1.65
N LYS A 611 -12.14 -8.29 2.93
CA LYS A 611 -12.53 -7.10 3.71
C LYS A 611 -11.90 -7.18 5.10
N ALA A 612 -11.45 -6.06 5.61
CA ALA A 612 -10.82 -6.00 6.92
C ALA A 612 -11.86 -6.20 8.02
N ASP A 613 -11.51 -7.02 9.00
CA ASP A 613 -12.32 -7.26 10.20
C ASP A 613 -11.75 -6.42 11.37
N VAL A 614 -12.57 -6.17 12.40
CA VAL A 614 -12.20 -5.29 13.52
C VAL A 614 -12.10 -6.05 14.83
N PHE A 615 -10.89 -6.11 15.38
CA PHE A 615 -10.62 -6.58 16.73
C PHE A 615 -10.59 -5.40 17.71
N ALA A 616 -11.13 -5.62 18.91
CA ALA A 616 -11.02 -4.68 20.01
C ALA A 616 -11.00 -5.38 21.36
N ALA A 617 -10.29 -4.79 22.33
CA ALA A 617 -10.28 -5.28 23.71
C ALA A 617 -10.59 -4.15 24.72
N GLY A 618 -10.94 -4.56 25.94
CA GLY A 618 -11.31 -3.66 27.03
C GLY A 618 -10.72 -4.07 28.37
N THR A 619 -10.31 -3.07 29.14
CA THR A 619 -9.58 -3.20 30.42
C THR A 619 -10.41 -3.72 31.59
N GLY A 620 -11.70 -4.00 31.38
CA GLY A 620 -12.64 -4.41 32.42
C GLY A 620 -12.33 -5.70 33.17
N LYS A 621 -13.26 -6.14 34.02
CA LYS A 621 -13.06 -7.28 34.94
C LYS A 621 -12.73 -8.58 34.18
N GLY A 622 -11.51 -9.06 34.36
CA GLY A 622 -10.93 -10.21 33.65
C GLY A 622 -10.39 -9.90 32.25
N GLY A 623 -10.61 -8.68 31.76
CA GLY A 623 -10.43 -8.24 30.38
C GLY A 623 -11.49 -8.81 29.44
N ASN A 624 -11.98 -8.04 28.48
CA ASN A 624 -12.91 -8.50 27.44
C ASN A 624 -12.36 -8.25 26.03
N PHE A 625 -12.82 -9.02 25.06
CA PHE A 625 -12.51 -8.83 23.64
C PHE A 625 -13.77 -8.98 22.77
N SER A 626 -13.70 -8.39 21.58
CA SER A 626 -14.63 -8.55 20.47
C SER A 626 -13.85 -8.60 19.16
N ALA A 627 -14.00 -9.66 18.38
CA ALA A 627 -13.63 -9.70 16.97
C ALA A 627 -14.91 -9.65 16.15
N ARG A 628 -15.13 -8.57 15.42
CA ARG A 628 -16.31 -8.34 14.58
C ARG A 628 -15.90 -8.47 13.12
N LEU A 629 -16.48 -9.46 12.45
CA LEU A 629 -16.26 -9.64 11.02
C LEU A 629 -17.20 -8.72 10.22
N THR A 630 -16.78 -8.30 9.02
CA THR A 630 -17.61 -7.42 8.17
C THR A 630 -18.93 -8.06 7.74
N GLY A 631 -18.98 -9.39 7.61
CA GLY A 631 -20.23 -10.16 7.48
C GLY A 631 -21.17 -10.13 8.71
N GLY A 632 -20.86 -9.36 9.75
CA GLY A 632 -21.67 -9.17 10.96
C GLY A 632 -21.52 -10.26 12.03
N ALA A 633 -20.89 -11.40 11.69
CA ALA A 633 -20.50 -12.40 12.67
C ALA A 633 -19.54 -11.79 13.70
N THR A 634 -19.74 -12.07 15.00
CA THR A 634 -18.93 -11.48 16.07
C THR A 634 -18.56 -12.52 17.11
N ALA A 635 -17.27 -12.68 17.38
CA ALA A 635 -16.74 -13.51 18.47
C ALA A 635 -16.41 -12.62 19.68
N THR A 636 -17.01 -12.88 20.83
CA THR A 636 -16.76 -12.13 22.08
C THR A 636 -16.40 -13.05 23.24
N GLY A 637 -15.61 -12.56 24.19
CA GLY A 637 -15.24 -13.33 25.38
C GLY A 637 -14.33 -12.57 26.33
N THR A 638 -13.80 -13.26 27.35
CA THR A 638 -12.86 -12.67 28.30
C THR A 638 -11.41 -13.04 28.02
N LEU A 639 -10.47 -12.19 28.45
CA LEU A 639 -9.03 -12.44 28.37
C LEU A 639 -8.58 -13.44 29.44
N THR A 640 -9.17 -13.36 30.64
CA THR A 640 -8.92 -14.26 31.78
C THR A 640 -10.23 -14.64 32.49
N THR A 641 -10.13 -15.51 33.50
CA THR A 641 -11.19 -15.81 34.47
C THR A 641 -11.05 -15.02 35.78
N ALA A 642 -10.12 -14.05 35.85
CA ALA A 642 -9.94 -13.19 37.02
C ALA A 642 -11.06 -12.15 37.13
N THR A 643 -11.34 -11.67 38.34
CA THR A 643 -12.46 -10.74 38.61
C THR A 643 -12.04 -9.28 38.77
N GLY A 644 -10.73 -8.98 38.77
CA GLY A 644 -10.18 -7.62 38.71
C GLY A 644 -9.90 -7.17 37.27
N SER A 645 -9.71 -5.87 37.07
CA SER A 645 -9.36 -5.28 35.77
C SER A 645 -7.97 -5.71 35.29
N VAL A 646 -7.80 -5.74 33.96
CA VAL A 646 -6.47 -5.80 33.30
C VAL A 646 -5.99 -4.38 33.00
N ALA A 647 -4.72 -4.23 32.60
CA ALA A 647 -4.14 -2.93 32.23
C ALA A 647 -3.15 -3.08 31.07
N TYR A 648 -2.74 -1.95 30.47
CA TYR A 648 -1.78 -1.91 29.35
C TYR A 648 -2.15 -2.87 28.22
N LEU A 649 -3.41 -2.76 27.76
CA LEU A 649 -3.86 -3.47 26.56
C LEU A 649 -3.27 -2.77 25.33
N ASP A 650 -2.61 -3.54 24.48
CA ASP A 650 -2.14 -3.09 23.17
C ASP A 650 -2.10 -4.27 22.20
N ALA A 651 -2.32 -4.04 20.90
CA ALA A 651 -2.61 -5.09 19.93
C ALA A 651 -2.02 -4.81 18.54
N ALA A 652 -1.31 -5.80 17.99
CA ALA A 652 -0.78 -5.76 16.62
C ALA A 652 -1.36 -6.90 15.76
N THR A 653 -1.57 -6.63 14.47
CA THR A 653 -2.01 -7.59 13.44
C THR A 653 -0.85 -8.04 12.55
N GLY A 654 -0.94 -9.24 11.97
CA GLY A 654 0.07 -9.80 11.07
C GLY A 654 -0.22 -11.26 10.72
N ASP A 655 0.50 -11.84 9.74
CA ASP A 655 0.39 -13.25 9.39
C ASP A 655 1.53 -14.04 10.06
N PHE A 656 1.38 -14.28 11.37
CA PHE A 656 2.42 -14.88 12.21
C PHE A 656 2.69 -16.36 11.90
N ASN A 657 1.84 -17.02 11.10
CA ASN A 657 1.97 -18.44 10.75
C ASN A 657 1.85 -18.80 9.26
N ARG A 658 1.67 -17.82 8.37
CA ARG A 658 1.57 -17.95 6.91
C ARG A 658 0.48 -18.91 6.43
N ASP A 659 -0.64 -18.95 7.14
CA ASP A 659 -1.87 -19.58 6.64
C ASP A 659 -2.77 -18.59 5.85
N GLY A 660 -2.38 -17.31 5.82
CA GLY A 660 -2.92 -16.27 4.94
C GLY A 660 -4.13 -15.56 5.51
N TYR A 661 -4.48 -15.78 6.77
CA TYR A 661 -5.44 -14.95 7.50
C TYR A 661 -4.66 -14.00 8.43
N ALA A 662 -5.17 -12.80 8.69
CA ALA A 662 -4.56 -11.98 9.74
C ALA A 662 -4.81 -12.59 11.12
N ASP A 663 -3.77 -12.60 11.96
CA ASP A 663 -3.84 -12.87 13.39
C ASP A 663 -3.90 -11.57 14.20
N VAL A 664 -4.15 -11.69 15.52
CA VAL A 664 -3.90 -10.60 16.48
C VAL A 664 -2.99 -11.08 17.61
N ALA A 665 -1.93 -10.33 17.89
CA ALA A 665 -1.11 -10.46 19.09
C ALA A 665 -1.50 -9.37 20.09
N LEU A 666 -2.18 -9.75 21.18
CA LEU A 666 -2.65 -8.83 22.22
C LEU A 666 -1.77 -8.90 23.47
N ASN A 667 -1.08 -7.80 23.78
CA ASN A 667 -0.43 -7.59 25.07
C ASN A 667 -1.44 -7.19 26.16
N TYR A 668 -1.24 -7.66 27.40
CA TYR A 668 -1.91 -7.11 28.58
C TYR A 668 -1.15 -7.42 29.88
N ARG A 669 -1.27 -6.55 30.89
CA ARG A 669 -0.90 -6.84 32.28
C ARG A 669 -2.10 -7.37 33.06
N ASP A 670 -1.94 -8.51 33.73
CA ASP A 670 -3.00 -9.16 34.48
C ASP A 670 -3.20 -8.64 35.92
N THR A 671 -4.21 -9.18 36.61
CA THR A 671 -4.54 -8.87 38.00
C THR A 671 -3.47 -9.25 39.02
N GLY A 672 -2.53 -10.13 38.66
CA GLY A 672 -1.34 -10.47 39.45
C GLY A 672 -0.13 -9.57 39.16
N GLY A 673 -0.26 -8.59 38.26
CA GLY A 673 0.82 -7.72 37.82
C GLY A 673 1.73 -8.33 36.73
N ILE A 674 1.35 -9.46 36.14
CA ILE A 674 2.17 -10.17 35.15
C ILE A 674 1.75 -9.72 33.73
N GLY A 675 2.71 -9.17 32.97
CA GLY A 675 2.55 -8.93 31.53
C GLY A 675 2.49 -10.23 30.74
N ARG A 676 1.53 -10.35 29.82
CA ARG A 676 1.28 -11.52 28.96
C ARG A 676 0.96 -11.08 27.54
N VAL A 677 1.19 -11.98 26.58
CA VAL A 677 0.70 -11.84 25.20
C VAL A 677 -0.24 -13.00 24.86
N VAL A 678 -1.33 -12.71 24.15
CA VAL A 678 -2.30 -13.68 23.63
C VAL A 678 -2.20 -13.70 22.11
N ARG A 679 -2.03 -14.87 21.48
CA ARG A 679 -2.34 -15.03 20.05
C ARG A 679 -3.83 -15.30 19.91
N PHE A 680 -4.48 -14.51 19.07
CA PHE A 680 -5.72 -14.88 18.41
C PHE A 680 -5.36 -15.27 16.97
N ALA A 681 -5.85 -16.42 16.51
CA ALA A 681 -5.55 -17.01 15.22
C ALA A 681 -6.66 -16.73 14.20
N GLY A 682 -6.31 -16.27 13.01
CA GLY A 682 -7.21 -16.14 11.86
C GLY A 682 -7.68 -17.49 11.33
N SER A 683 -8.77 -17.49 10.55
CA SER A 683 -9.28 -18.69 9.86
C SER A 683 -10.40 -18.33 8.88
N ALA A 684 -10.77 -19.22 7.96
CA ALA A 684 -12.00 -19.08 7.14
C ALA A 684 -13.34 -19.00 7.94
N THR A 685 -13.30 -18.95 9.27
CA THR A 685 -14.44 -18.69 10.17
C THR A 685 -14.25 -17.42 11.03
N GLY A 686 -13.24 -16.62 10.71
CA GLY A 686 -12.81 -15.46 11.48
C GLY A 686 -11.85 -15.80 12.63
N LEU A 687 -11.61 -14.79 13.45
CA LEU A 687 -10.59 -14.78 14.50
C LEU A 687 -10.96 -15.60 15.75
N THR A 688 -10.06 -16.47 16.22
CA THR A 688 -10.28 -17.33 17.41
C THR A 688 -9.16 -17.20 18.44
N LYS A 689 -9.46 -17.27 19.75
CA LYS A 689 -8.46 -17.11 20.82
C LYS A 689 -7.60 -18.36 20.99
N ALA A 690 -6.46 -18.43 20.28
CA ALA A 690 -5.54 -19.58 20.30
C ALA A 690 -4.88 -19.81 21.67
N GLY A 691 -4.43 -18.78 22.37
CA GLY A 691 -3.92 -18.91 23.74
C GLY A 691 -2.92 -17.84 24.18
N VAL A 692 -2.53 -17.91 25.46
CA VAL A 692 -1.41 -17.12 25.99
C VAL A 692 -0.10 -17.76 25.53
N ILE A 693 0.80 -16.99 24.94
CA ILE A 693 2.12 -17.46 24.50
C ILE A 693 3.16 -17.37 25.62
N SER A 694 4.18 -18.23 25.58
CA SER A 694 5.16 -18.44 26.66
C SER A 694 6.28 -17.37 26.73
N VAL A 695 5.92 -16.10 26.55
CA VAL A 695 6.79 -14.93 26.72
C VAL A 695 6.18 -13.96 27.73
N LYS A 696 7.01 -13.06 28.29
CA LYS A 696 6.50 -11.93 29.06
C LYS A 696 5.92 -10.89 28.10
N GLY A 697 4.74 -10.36 28.43
CA GLY A 697 4.29 -9.08 27.88
C GLY A 697 5.01 -7.88 28.51
N GLY A 698 4.53 -6.69 28.18
CA GLY A 698 4.96 -5.40 28.72
C GLY A 698 3.83 -4.38 28.62
N ARG A 699 4.02 -3.30 27.85
CA ARG A 699 3.02 -2.23 27.68
C ARG A 699 2.60 -1.95 26.24
N SER A 700 3.50 -2.15 25.28
CA SER A 700 3.24 -1.93 23.86
C SER A 700 3.68 -3.14 23.02
N ILE A 701 3.08 -3.30 21.84
CA ILE A 701 3.38 -4.38 20.90
C ILE A 701 3.21 -3.95 19.44
N ALA A 702 4.20 -4.26 18.61
CA ALA A 702 4.18 -4.05 17.16
C ALA A 702 4.51 -5.35 16.41
N ALA A 703 4.24 -5.40 15.11
CA ALA A 703 4.41 -6.60 14.27
C ALA A 703 5.13 -6.29 12.95
N GLY A 704 5.84 -7.29 12.40
CA GLY A 704 6.49 -7.22 11.08
C GLY A 704 7.62 -8.24 10.90
N ASP A 705 8.11 -8.43 9.67
CA ASP A 705 9.20 -9.38 9.36
C ASP A 705 10.59 -8.82 9.72
N VAL A 706 10.91 -8.81 11.02
CA VAL A 706 12.18 -8.29 11.56
C VAL A 706 13.37 -9.16 11.15
N ASN A 707 13.14 -10.44 10.83
CA ASN A 707 14.21 -11.39 10.45
C ASN A 707 14.24 -11.88 9.00
N GLY A 708 13.48 -11.27 8.10
CA GLY A 708 13.48 -11.54 6.66
C GLY A 708 13.01 -12.97 6.31
N ASN A 709 12.33 -13.65 7.23
CA ASN A 709 11.88 -15.03 7.03
C ASN A 709 10.49 -15.10 6.40
N GLY A 710 9.82 -13.96 6.18
CA GLY A 710 8.75 -13.50 7.08
C GLY A 710 7.41 -14.20 7.15
N TYR A 711 7.29 -15.16 8.05
CA TYR A 711 6.22 -15.06 9.04
C TYR A 711 6.37 -13.71 9.74
N ASP A 712 5.29 -13.01 10.03
CA ASP A 712 5.43 -11.76 10.79
C ASP A 712 5.91 -12.09 12.22
N ASP A 713 6.87 -11.31 12.71
CA ASP A 713 7.35 -11.36 14.09
C ASP A 713 6.56 -10.36 14.95
N ILE A 714 6.75 -10.39 16.27
CA ILE A 714 6.29 -9.32 17.17
C ILE A 714 7.44 -8.71 17.95
N VAL A 715 7.36 -7.41 18.20
CA VAL A 715 8.24 -6.65 19.10
C VAL A 715 7.43 -6.16 20.28
N ILE A 716 7.83 -6.50 21.50
CA ILE A 716 7.13 -6.18 22.76
C ILE A 716 7.95 -5.14 23.53
N GLY A 717 7.35 -3.98 23.84
CA GLY A 717 7.92 -2.95 24.68
C GLY A 717 7.70 -3.21 26.17
N GLN A 718 8.76 -3.21 26.97
CA GLN A 718 8.78 -3.69 28.36
C GLN A 718 9.49 -2.69 29.30
N PRO A 719 8.90 -1.52 29.56
CA PRO A 719 9.57 -0.34 30.12
C PRO A 719 9.88 -0.37 31.63
N VAL A 720 9.69 -1.49 32.34
CA VAL A 720 9.99 -1.58 33.79
C VAL A 720 10.49 -2.96 34.22
N ALA A 721 11.32 -2.99 35.28
CA ALA A 721 11.99 -4.18 35.84
C ALA A 721 11.13 -5.45 36.03
N SER A 722 9.83 -5.32 36.35
CA SER A 722 8.92 -6.47 36.45
C SER A 722 8.68 -7.17 35.10
N GLU A 723 8.66 -6.38 34.03
CA GLU A 723 8.44 -6.77 32.65
C GLU A 723 9.81 -7.17 32.03
N SER A 724 10.79 -6.26 32.01
CA SER A 724 12.15 -6.39 31.43
C SER A 724 13.14 -7.37 32.11
N GLY A 725 12.63 -8.36 32.84
CA GLY A 725 13.47 -9.38 33.50
C GLY A 725 14.32 -8.89 34.69
N GLY A 726 14.30 -7.58 34.97
CA GLY A 726 15.03 -6.95 36.07
C GLY A 726 15.72 -5.63 35.71
N LEU A 727 15.77 -5.25 34.42
CA LEU A 727 16.41 -4.02 33.94
C LEU A 727 15.56 -2.79 34.31
N SER A 728 16.16 -1.78 34.93
CA SER A 728 15.41 -0.66 35.51
C SER A 728 14.89 0.34 34.49
N GLY A 729 15.63 0.60 33.40
CA GLY A 729 15.23 1.52 32.33
C GLY A 729 14.20 0.90 31.39
N GLY A 730 14.30 -0.42 31.15
CA GLY A 730 13.37 -1.18 30.30
C GLY A 730 14.07 -2.11 29.33
N GLN A 731 13.32 -2.63 28.36
CA GLN A 731 13.83 -3.34 27.17
C GLN A 731 12.73 -3.42 26.09
N ILE A 732 13.13 -3.75 24.86
CA ILE A 732 12.24 -4.34 23.85
C ILE A 732 12.65 -5.79 23.58
N THR A 733 11.68 -6.66 23.26
CA THR A 733 11.93 -8.06 22.89
C THR A 733 11.23 -8.43 21.59
N MET A 734 11.99 -8.87 20.60
CA MET A 734 11.49 -9.45 19.35
C MET A 734 11.32 -10.96 19.51
N VAL A 735 10.15 -11.47 19.12
CA VAL A 735 9.74 -12.89 19.22
C VAL A 735 9.39 -13.42 17.83
N PRO A 736 10.15 -14.39 17.27
CA PRO A 736 9.96 -14.82 15.89
C PRO A 736 8.63 -15.53 15.57
N GLY A 737 8.08 -15.22 14.41
CA GLY A 737 6.98 -15.94 13.77
C GLY A 737 7.42 -17.28 13.15
N THR A 738 6.48 -18.22 13.04
CA THR A 738 6.67 -19.60 12.59
C THR A 738 5.35 -20.20 12.08
N SER A 739 5.40 -21.32 11.34
CA SER A 739 4.20 -22.05 10.87
C SER A 739 3.27 -22.62 11.97
N THR A 740 3.47 -22.24 13.24
CA THR A 740 2.62 -22.58 14.39
C THR A 740 2.22 -21.35 15.24
N GLY A 741 2.54 -20.13 14.78
CA GLY A 741 2.50 -18.91 15.58
C GLY A 741 3.92 -18.56 16.05
N PHE A 742 4.15 -18.40 17.34
CA PHE A 742 5.43 -17.87 17.86
C PHE A 742 6.40 -18.92 18.41
N THR A 743 7.70 -18.60 18.39
CA THR A 743 8.77 -19.37 19.04
C THR A 743 9.68 -18.48 19.89
N THR A 744 10.32 -19.05 20.91
CA THR A 744 11.40 -18.39 21.68
C THR A 744 12.79 -18.67 21.12
N THR A 745 12.93 -19.60 20.17
CA THR A 745 14.20 -19.88 19.49
C THR A 745 14.49 -18.77 18.48
N GLY A 746 15.54 -17.98 18.72
CA GLY A 746 15.85 -16.79 17.91
C GLY A 746 15.23 -15.50 18.44
N MET A 747 14.57 -15.54 19.61
CA MET A 747 14.12 -14.35 20.33
C MET A 747 15.32 -13.43 20.65
N THR A 748 15.18 -12.13 20.38
CA THR A 748 16.21 -11.11 20.63
C THR A 748 15.68 -10.02 21.56
N THR A 749 16.55 -9.44 22.38
CA THR A 749 16.20 -8.42 23.37
C THR A 749 17.21 -7.28 23.29
N ILE A 750 16.73 -6.05 23.39
CA ILE A 750 17.52 -4.82 23.29
C ILE A 750 17.13 -3.87 24.43
N HIS A 751 18.13 -3.22 25.03
CA HIS A 751 18.05 -2.26 26.14
C HIS A 751 19.28 -1.34 26.10
N GLN A 752 19.33 -0.21 26.82
CA GLN A 752 20.46 0.73 26.71
C GLN A 752 21.85 0.12 27.03
N ASP A 753 21.98 -0.82 27.98
CA ASP A 753 23.25 -1.56 28.21
C ASP A 753 23.68 -2.50 27.04
N THR A 754 22.89 -2.60 25.95
CA THR A 754 23.20 -3.48 24.81
C THR A 754 24.34 -2.90 23.97
N ALA A 755 25.25 -3.75 23.49
CA ALA A 755 26.40 -3.30 22.71
C ALA A 755 25.99 -2.48 21.46
N ASN A 756 26.57 -1.28 21.35
CA ASN A 756 26.32 -0.25 20.32
C ASN A 756 24.99 0.51 20.43
N VAL A 757 24.16 0.24 21.44
CA VAL A 757 23.02 1.09 21.82
C VAL A 757 23.54 2.31 22.59
N ALA A 758 22.80 3.42 22.54
CA ALA A 758 23.14 4.67 23.21
C ALA A 758 22.24 4.92 24.44
N GLY A 759 22.69 5.79 25.35
CA GLY A 759 22.08 6.00 26.67
C GLY A 759 22.76 5.17 27.76
N GLY A 760 22.28 5.28 28.99
CA GLY A 760 22.53 4.33 30.08
C GLY A 760 21.24 3.59 30.43
N ASN A 761 21.29 2.63 31.36
CA ASN A 761 20.12 1.87 31.84
C ASN A 761 19.77 2.38 33.24
N GLU A 762 19.21 3.58 33.30
CA GLU A 762 18.86 4.27 34.53
C GLU A 762 17.52 3.73 35.08
N SER A 763 16.93 4.38 36.09
CA SER A 763 15.74 3.87 36.80
C SER A 763 14.55 4.81 36.66
N GLY A 764 14.21 5.17 35.44
CA GLY A 764 13.01 5.94 35.12
C GLY A 764 12.67 6.02 33.64
N ASP A 765 13.56 5.53 32.77
CA ASP A 765 13.69 5.91 31.36
C ASP A 765 12.52 5.42 30.49
N LEU A 766 11.89 4.31 30.91
CA LEU A 766 10.77 3.66 30.22
C LEU A 766 11.10 3.21 28.78
N PHE A 767 12.29 2.66 28.56
CA PHE A 767 12.70 2.08 27.28
C PHE A 767 11.74 0.96 26.85
N GLY A 768 11.00 1.20 25.77
CA GLY A 768 9.89 0.34 25.32
C GLY A 768 8.52 0.79 25.82
N ALA A 769 8.34 2.06 26.18
CA ALA A 769 7.02 2.63 26.49
C ALA A 769 6.06 2.43 25.32
N SER A 770 6.46 2.92 24.14
CA SER A 770 5.83 2.69 22.84
C SER A 770 6.83 2.00 21.90
N VAL A 771 6.33 1.14 21.01
CA VAL A 771 7.13 0.51 19.95
C VAL A 771 6.38 0.56 18.62
N SER A 772 7.11 0.69 17.52
CA SER A 772 6.58 0.55 16.15
C SER A 772 7.62 -0.17 15.28
N VAL A 773 7.17 -0.82 14.20
CA VAL A 773 8.00 -1.70 13.37
C VAL A 773 7.78 -1.41 11.89
N GLY A 774 8.86 -1.23 11.14
CA GLY A 774 8.85 -0.93 9.70
C GLY A 774 10.26 -0.84 9.14
N ASP A 775 10.45 -1.19 7.87
CA ASP A 775 11.76 -1.09 7.20
C ASP A 775 12.03 0.36 6.81
N TYR A 776 12.87 1.08 7.56
CA TYR A 776 13.18 2.50 7.28
C TYR A 776 14.22 2.69 6.16
N ASN A 777 14.85 1.60 5.72
CA ASN A 777 16.11 1.62 4.96
C ASN A 777 16.05 0.88 3.61
N ALA A 778 14.97 0.16 3.37
CA ALA A 778 14.63 -0.65 2.19
C ALA A 778 15.60 -1.83 1.91
N ASP A 779 16.20 -2.43 2.96
CA ASP A 779 17.02 -3.65 2.80
C ASP A 779 16.21 -4.96 2.85
N GLY A 780 14.94 -4.89 3.28
CA GLY A 780 14.01 -6.01 3.34
C GLY A 780 13.91 -6.69 4.71
N PHE A 781 14.44 -6.07 5.77
CA PHE A 781 14.18 -6.44 7.16
C PHE A 781 13.38 -5.33 7.84
N ALA A 782 12.35 -5.66 8.63
CA ALA A 782 11.64 -4.65 9.39
C ALA A 782 12.49 -4.19 10.59
N ASP A 783 12.69 -2.88 10.73
CA ASP A 783 13.38 -2.26 11.86
C ASP A 783 12.38 -1.94 12.99
N ALA A 784 12.88 -1.64 14.19
CA ALA A 784 12.05 -1.30 15.35
C ALA A 784 12.41 0.08 15.91
N LEU A 785 11.42 0.95 16.06
CA LEU A 785 11.54 2.22 16.77
C LEU A 785 10.92 2.06 18.16
N THR A 786 11.63 2.52 19.20
CA THR A 786 11.18 2.46 20.59
C THR A 786 11.28 3.82 21.28
N GLY A 787 10.23 4.18 22.01
CA GLY A 787 10.21 5.35 22.89
C GLY A 787 10.91 5.09 24.23
N VAL A 788 11.48 6.16 24.79
CA VAL A 788 12.18 6.23 26.08
C VAL A 788 11.77 7.55 26.80
N PRO A 789 10.47 7.77 27.07
CA PRO A 789 9.96 9.08 27.48
C PRO A 789 10.38 9.54 28.88
N GLY A 790 10.99 8.67 29.69
CA GLY A 790 11.53 9.01 30.99
C GLY A 790 13.00 9.45 30.99
N GLU A 791 13.68 9.46 29.84
CA GLU A 791 15.10 9.83 29.73
C GLU A 791 15.36 11.27 30.21
N ASP A 792 16.40 11.44 31.03
CA ASP A 792 16.87 12.71 31.58
C ASP A 792 17.96 13.33 30.68
N PHE A 793 17.84 14.62 30.33
CA PHE A 793 18.85 15.35 29.53
C PHE A 793 19.53 16.48 30.32
N PRO A 794 20.79 16.29 30.77
CA PRO A 794 21.58 17.35 31.39
C PRO A 794 22.11 18.38 30.37
N ARG A 795 21.52 19.59 30.33
CA ARG A 795 21.97 20.73 29.49
C ARG A 795 22.49 21.87 30.37
N ASP A 796 23.72 22.32 30.12
CA ASP A 796 24.40 23.42 30.84
C ASP A 796 24.40 23.33 32.38
N GLY A 797 24.28 22.12 32.93
CA GLY A 797 24.22 21.85 34.37
C GLY A 797 22.82 21.89 34.98
N VAL A 798 21.78 22.09 34.17
CA VAL A 798 20.37 21.84 34.51
C VAL A 798 20.00 20.46 34.00
N ASN A 799 19.29 19.67 34.80
CA ASN A 799 18.78 18.37 34.37
C ASN A 799 17.34 18.54 33.86
N GLN A 800 17.10 18.30 32.57
CA GLN A 800 15.76 18.25 31.99
C GLN A 800 15.20 16.85 32.23
N SER A 801 14.48 16.67 33.33
CA SER A 801 14.11 15.33 33.80
C SER A 801 12.84 14.81 33.13
N ASN A 802 12.85 13.58 32.63
CA ASN A 802 11.79 13.01 31.77
C ASN A 802 11.52 13.88 30.52
N ALA A 803 12.58 14.39 29.91
CA ALA A 803 12.46 15.09 28.63
C ALA A 803 12.13 14.09 27.50
N GLY A 804 12.70 12.89 27.59
CA GLY A 804 12.41 11.79 26.69
C GLY A 804 13.33 11.69 25.47
N ASP A 805 13.32 10.51 24.87
CA ASP A 805 14.23 10.06 23.82
C ASP A 805 13.59 8.92 23.02
N ALA A 806 14.16 8.59 21.88
CA ALA A 806 13.74 7.44 21.09
C ALA A 806 14.93 6.79 20.38
N LEU A 807 14.89 5.46 20.26
CA LEU A 807 15.92 4.69 19.58
C LEU A 807 15.36 3.84 18.45
N LEU A 808 15.97 3.98 17.28
CA LEU A 808 15.76 3.14 16.11
C LEU A 808 16.79 2.01 16.13
N VAL A 809 16.32 0.76 16.06
CA VAL A 809 17.11 -0.45 16.22
C VAL A 809 16.84 -1.38 15.04
N LYS A 810 17.89 -1.91 14.42
CA LYS A 810 17.75 -2.55 13.11
C LYS A 810 17.34 -4.01 13.15
N GLY A 811 16.53 -4.40 12.17
CA GLY A 811 16.27 -5.80 11.82
C GLY A 811 17.50 -6.46 11.20
N THR A 812 17.56 -7.79 11.28
CA THR A 812 18.57 -8.64 10.62
C THR A 812 18.02 -10.05 10.49
N SER A 813 18.61 -10.89 9.63
CA SER A 813 18.32 -12.33 9.55
C SER A 813 18.62 -13.15 10.83
N THR A 814 18.99 -12.48 11.93
CA THR A 814 19.17 -13.05 13.27
C THR A 814 18.32 -12.35 14.36
N GLY A 815 17.38 -11.47 13.98
CA GLY A 815 16.60 -10.63 14.90
C GLY A 815 17.19 -9.22 15.06
N LEU A 816 16.78 -8.49 16.10
CA LEU A 816 17.19 -7.10 16.32
C LEU A 816 18.68 -6.97 16.67
N THR A 817 19.30 -5.87 16.24
CA THR A 817 20.68 -5.51 16.63
C THR A 817 20.85 -4.04 16.97
N GLY A 818 21.60 -3.75 18.05
CA GLY A 818 22.10 -2.42 18.36
C GLY A 818 23.18 -1.92 17.38
N THR A 819 23.65 -2.75 16.44
CA THR A 819 24.75 -2.41 15.53
C THR A 819 24.35 -1.32 14.53
N GLY A 820 24.65 -0.07 14.90
CA GLY A 820 24.20 1.10 14.15
C GLY A 820 22.74 1.46 14.44
N SER A 821 22.28 1.26 15.68
CA SER A 821 21.08 1.92 16.17
C SER A 821 21.26 3.46 16.16
N ILE A 822 20.15 4.18 15.98
CA ILE A 822 20.13 5.65 15.93
C ILE A 822 19.34 6.17 17.13
N ARG A 823 19.86 7.23 17.77
CA ARG A 823 19.22 7.95 18.88
C ARG A 823 18.60 9.25 18.37
N VAL A 824 17.38 9.58 18.78
CA VAL A 824 16.68 10.82 18.39
C VAL A 824 15.90 11.39 19.59
N SER A 825 16.16 12.66 19.90
CA SER A 825 15.37 13.53 20.78
C SER A 825 15.38 14.97 20.24
N GLN A 826 14.62 15.90 20.83
CA GLN A 826 14.59 17.32 20.42
C GLN A 826 15.95 18.05 20.49
N ASP A 827 16.95 17.52 21.20
CA ASP A 827 18.33 18.06 21.22
C ASP A 827 19.21 17.53 20.07
N THR A 828 18.66 16.70 19.18
CA THR A 828 19.41 16.08 18.07
C THR A 828 19.75 17.09 16.99
N SER A 829 21.04 17.28 16.70
CA SER A 829 21.54 18.31 15.77
C SER A 829 20.84 18.30 14.39
N GLY A 830 19.93 19.24 14.18
CA GLY A 830 19.18 19.44 12.94
C GLY A 830 17.66 19.26 13.11
N VAL A 831 17.25 18.47 14.11
CA VAL A 831 15.87 18.33 14.55
C VAL A 831 15.39 19.64 15.21
N PRO A 832 14.17 20.11 14.94
CA PRO A 832 13.62 21.29 15.60
C PRO A 832 13.15 21.00 17.04
N GLY A 833 13.00 22.06 17.83
CA GLY A 833 12.63 21.97 19.25
C GLY A 833 13.84 22.17 20.18
N SER A 834 13.67 21.82 21.45
CA SER A 834 14.72 21.67 22.46
C SER A 834 14.11 20.89 23.62
N ALA A 835 14.84 19.96 24.24
CA ALA A 835 14.25 19.15 25.30
C ALA A 835 14.07 19.98 26.60
N GLU A 836 12.93 19.88 27.26
CA GLU A 836 12.60 20.55 28.52
C GLU A 836 12.13 19.53 29.59
N THR A 837 11.80 20.00 30.79
CA THR A 837 11.48 19.11 31.91
C THR A 837 10.05 18.59 31.81
N GLY A 838 9.91 17.37 31.30
CA GLY A 838 8.63 16.63 31.29
C GLY A 838 7.91 16.59 29.94
N ASP A 839 8.59 16.82 28.82
CA ASP A 839 7.99 16.75 27.48
C ASP A 839 7.56 15.33 27.08
N LEU A 840 8.21 14.31 27.65
CA LEU A 840 7.95 12.89 27.42
C LEU A 840 8.11 12.48 25.93
N PHE A 841 9.14 12.98 25.25
CA PHE A 841 9.45 12.61 23.88
C PHE A 841 9.61 11.10 23.70
N GLY A 842 8.93 10.52 22.71
CA GLY A 842 8.76 9.07 22.60
C GLY A 842 7.60 8.52 23.44
N SER A 843 6.61 9.34 23.82
CA SER A 843 5.36 8.88 24.46
C SER A 843 4.56 7.94 23.53
N ALA A 844 4.60 8.23 22.23
CA ALA A 844 4.19 7.36 21.15
C ALA A 844 5.25 7.41 20.03
N VAL A 845 5.33 6.37 19.19
CA VAL A 845 6.22 6.32 18.02
C VAL A 845 5.57 5.60 16.84
N SER A 846 5.96 5.95 15.62
CA SER A 846 5.52 5.32 14.36
C SER A 846 6.68 5.09 13.40
N LEU A 847 6.65 3.97 12.66
CA LEU A 847 7.50 3.66 11.51
C LEU A 847 6.62 3.35 10.30
N THR A 848 6.27 4.39 9.54
CA THR A 848 5.29 4.31 8.45
C THR A 848 5.76 5.14 7.25
N ASP A 849 5.50 4.71 6.02
CA ASP A 849 5.93 5.39 4.78
C ASP A 849 5.02 6.59 4.44
N LEU A 850 5.11 7.64 5.26
CA LEU A 850 4.33 8.87 5.16
C LEU A 850 4.76 9.77 3.98
N SER A 851 5.74 9.32 3.18
CA SER A 851 6.17 9.98 1.93
C SER A 851 6.12 9.09 0.68
N GLY A 852 5.62 7.86 0.77
CA GLY A 852 5.37 6.97 -0.37
C GLY A 852 6.63 6.51 -1.09
N TYR A 853 7.79 6.56 -0.43
CA TYR A 853 9.09 6.16 -0.97
C TYR A 853 9.51 4.75 -0.57
N GLY A 854 8.55 3.88 -0.24
CA GLY A 854 8.73 2.45 0.04
C GLY A 854 9.64 2.15 1.22
N ARG A 855 9.69 3.05 2.21
CA ARG A 855 10.54 3.00 3.40
C ARG A 855 9.80 3.70 4.55
N ALA A 856 9.88 3.19 5.77
CA ALA A 856 9.31 3.86 6.93
C ALA A 856 10.02 5.20 7.23
N ASP A 857 9.22 6.26 7.41
CA ASP A 857 9.62 7.50 8.04
C ASP A 857 9.34 7.43 9.55
N LEU A 858 10.04 8.26 10.34
CA LEU A 858 9.94 8.23 11.80
C LEU A 858 8.99 9.32 12.29
N THR A 859 8.01 8.95 13.11
CA THR A 859 7.14 9.91 13.81
C THR A 859 7.19 9.66 15.31
N PHE A 860 7.24 10.73 16.09
CA PHE A 860 7.35 10.71 17.55
C PHE A 860 6.27 11.59 18.18
N GLY A 861 5.70 11.17 19.30
CA GLY A 861 4.90 12.03 20.17
C GLY A 861 5.72 12.53 21.36
N ALA A 862 5.42 13.73 21.84
CA ALA A 862 5.86 14.24 23.14
C ALA A 862 4.64 14.81 23.86
N GLU A 863 3.93 13.96 24.63
CA GLU A 863 2.62 14.32 25.20
C GLU A 863 2.66 15.39 26.31
N GLY A 864 3.85 15.76 26.77
CA GLY A 864 4.08 16.72 27.85
C GLY A 864 4.49 18.13 27.40
N GLU A 865 4.89 18.31 26.13
CA GLU A 865 5.39 19.58 25.58
C GLU A 865 4.48 20.77 25.93
N ASP A 866 5.09 21.95 26.16
CA ASP A 866 4.42 23.22 26.48
C ASP A 866 3.49 23.15 27.72
N GLY A 867 3.64 22.12 28.55
CA GLY A 867 2.81 21.88 29.74
C GLY A 867 1.56 21.05 29.45
N THR A 868 1.72 19.94 28.71
CA THR A 868 0.66 18.99 28.27
C THR A 868 -0.23 19.45 27.12
N ASP A 869 0.19 20.49 26.40
CA ASP A 869 -0.33 20.75 25.05
C ASP A 869 0.05 19.60 24.11
N GLY A 870 1.34 19.23 24.15
CA GLY A 870 1.94 18.15 23.39
C GLY A 870 2.23 18.49 21.93
N ILE A 871 3.12 17.71 21.32
CA ILE A 871 3.51 17.79 19.91
C ILE A 871 3.61 16.42 19.25
N VAL A 872 3.53 16.42 17.92
CA VAL A 872 4.04 15.34 17.07
C VAL A 872 5.24 15.86 16.28
N LEU A 873 6.33 15.09 16.24
CA LEU A 873 7.52 15.38 15.45
C LEU A 873 7.67 14.33 14.34
N TYR A 874 7.84 14.79 13.11
CA TYR A 874 8.12 13.96 11.93
C TYR A 874 9.59 14.10 11.52
N LEU A 875 10.23 12.99 11.18
CA LEU A 875 11.61 12.89 10.70
C LEU A 875 11.64 11.95 9.48
N PRO A 876 11.80 12.46 8.25
CA PRO A 876 11.86 11.61 7.08
C PRO A 876 13.11 10.72 7.11
N SER A 877 12.96 9.48 6.64
CA SER A 877 14.08 8.71 6.10
C SER A 877 14.45 9.26 4.71
N ASN A 878 15.61 8.89 4.17
CA ASN A 878 16.00 9.15 2.79
C ASN A 878 16.85 7.99 2.29
N SER A 879 17.08 7.93 0.97
CA SER A 879 18.01 6.98 0.33
C SER A 879 19.47 7.06 0.80
N THR A 880 19.80 8.02 1.68
CA THR A 880 21.10 8.22 2.32
C THR A 880 21.06 8.19 3.85
N GLY A 881 19.92 7.86 4.47
CA GLY A 881 19.68 7.92 5.92
C GLY A 881 18.75 9.06 6.35
N LEU A 882 18.56 9.27 7.65
CA LEU A 882 17.53 10.18 8.18
C LEU A 882 17.79 11.66 7.83
N GLY A 883 16.74 12.35 7.37
CA GLY A 883 16.75 13.75 6.97
C GLY A 883 16.55 14.71 8.14
N TYR A 884 17.48 14.75 9.10
CA TYR A 884 17.34 15.55 10.33
C TYR A 884 16.95 17.02 10.09
N THR A 885 17.55 17.68 9.11
CA THR A 885 17.26 19.09 8.75
C THR A 885 15.96 19.29 7.97
N GLN A 886 15.23 18.22 7.67
CA GLN A 886 13.87 18.22 7.09
C GLN A 886 12.81 17.84 8.14
N ALA A 887 13.19 17.62 9.41
CA ALA A 887 12.25 17.27 10.46
C ALA A 887 11.31 18.43 10.80
N VAL A 888 10.05 18.11 11.13
CA VAL A 888 8.96 19.07 11.33
C VAL A 888 8.23 18.80 12.64
N ILE A 889 7.92 19.86 13.39
CA ILE A 889 7.01 19.80 14.56
C ILE A 889 5.59 20.22 14.13
N TYR A 890 4.63 19.34 14.41
CA TYR A 890 3.21 19.59 14.32
C TYR A 890 2.66 19.81 15.73
N SER A 891 2.51 21.07 16.13
CA SER A 891 1.98 21.46 17.44
C SER A 891 0.47 21.63 17.44
N LYS A 892 -0.12 21.92 18.61
CA LYS A 892 -1.55 22.26 18.74
C LYS A 892 -2.02 23.38 17.79
N THR A 893 -1.14 24.31 17.42
CA THR A 893 -1.46 25.37 16.45
C THR A 893 -1.54 24.82 15.03
N THR A 894 -0.65 23.89 14.67
CA THR A 894 -0.60 23.29 13.33
C THR A 894 -1.72 22.28 13.11
N LEU A 895 -2.06 21.48 14.13
CA LEU A 895 -3.10 20.46 14.06
C LEU A 895 -4.49 20.93 14.54
N GLY A 896 -4.57 22.06 15.27
CA GLY A 896 -5.83 22.63 15.74
C GLY A 896 -6.39 22.00 17.02
N THR A 897 -5.56 21.32 17.80
CA THR A 897 -5.98 20.65 19.04
C THR A 897 -6.19 21.65 20.19
N PRO A 898 -7.00 21.30 21.22
CA PRO A 898 -7.15 22.13 22.42
C PRO A 898 -5.84 22.28 23.22
N THR A 899 -5.90 23.13 24.25
CA THR A 899 -4.88 23.18 25.31
C THR A 899 -5.09 22.02 26.29
N ASP A 900 -4.03 21.56 26.94
CA ASP A 900 -4.01 20.37 27.82
C ASP A 900 -4.46 19.07 27.11
N ALA A 901 -4.29 19.00 25.78
CA ALA A 901 -4.82 17.92 24.94
C ALA A 901 -3.95 16.65 24.89
N HIS A 902 -2.71 16.72 25.38
CA HIS A 902 -1.71 15.63 25.31
C HIS A 902 -1.50 15.12 23.87
N LEU A 903 -1.29 16.03 22.91
CA LEU A 903 -0.98 15.68 21.53
C LEU A 903 0.33 14.85 21.46
N GLY A 904 0.33 13.75 20.71
CA GLY A 904 1.42 12.77 20.73
C GLY A 904 1.27 11.67 21.79
N GLN A 905 0.15 11.62 22.53
CA GLN A 905 -0.18 10.47 23.38
C GLN A 905 -0.50 9.20 22.56
N THR A 906 -1.17 9.33 21.42
CA THR A 906 -1.40 8.21 20.50
C THR A 906 -1.01 8.57 19.06
N LEU A 907 -0.42 7.60 18.38
CA LEU A 907 -0.10 7.59 16.96
C LEU A 907 -0.49 6.21 16.42
N THR A 908 -1.10 6.14 15.24
CA THR A 908 -1.35 4.88 14.52
C THR A 908 -0.37 4.75 13.36
N PRO A 909 0.35 3.61 13.25
CA PRO A 909 1.21 3.31 12.11
C PRO A 909 0.45 2.79 10.88
#